data_AF-A0AAQ1KTW7-F1
#
_entry.id   AF-A0AAQ1KTW7-F1
#
_cell.length_a   1.000
_cell.length_b   1.000
_cell.length_c   1.000
_cell.angle_alpha   90.00
_cell.angle_beta   90.00
_cell.angle_gamma   90.00
#
_symmetry.space_group_name_H-M   'P 1'
#
loop_
_entity.id
_entity.type
_entity.pdbx_description
1 polymer ?
#
loop_
_entity_poly.entity_id
_entity_poly.type
_entity_poly.pdbx_seq_one_letter_code
_entity_poly.pdbx_strand_id
1 'polypeptide(L)'
;MMRKKIVSIVICTAVFMAIPSVFAFALDGWQQDEAQEWIYKENDKKLVNQWITWIDGTLRYVGGDGKIVKDNWVNFGDKRYRVKEDGARYEDQWFNIMSSPALPSAKPVTNWYYAGADGSILKDGWHEVEGRYYYFYPGGNSPRKSFFNLDDKRYYVDENGARMAPGWFSIDNVNSKGEPYTNWYYVNEDGSLLRDGWHELEGMTCYFDANGTVYRDRWFSLNDDRYYVDGNGARQSGWFSITGTNGSGQRYTNWYHADANGVLWRNGWREESGKWYFFDANGLNYRNRWYIDGDGDRYYLDKDGVLQDDGWFKIESTNTTTGAVTENWYYAAESGAVLKGGFRELEDKKYYFDINGLNYRKRWLAEENGKRRYIGDEGYLYQNQWFVISGLDSRNSDYNNWYYAGRGGYVRMDGWYKIDGQYYCFNTSGVMRTGWLTESADDEEDEDSYYYCGQDGARVTGWQWLEIPQSWMDNSDVADYVQENGQYAYFYFNKSSGKKKRSTGGKKEVKVDGVTYCFDGNGIMYLGWVKISSTTPEIKGYRYFCQPESEQDKTFIRGERAEGTWLKIDGPADLNSSGQKEWYYFDQSGKPKCGNENSYAVEKIQDSYYVFDMYGVAQYGLIEVNGDFYYCKGPDGNRKCVTGRITLNDGIGAARSQYYFDLKGKGITGIKDGAFYYKGRLQKADSSARYEVFDIPGEGKRLVNSSGKIMKNTKVTDGNDQKWVLGSGGRILSYGSDEVAEILAPESTVSY
;
A
#
# COMPACT_ATOMS: atom_id res chain seq x y z
N MET A 1 -95.42 10.06 -18.73
CA MET A 1 -96.74 10.17 -18.06
C MET A 1 -97.78 10.50 -19.12
N MET A 2 -99.00 9.93 -19.08
CA MET A 2 -100.08 10.02 -20.13
C MET A 2 -99.70 9.34 -21.47
N ARG A 3 -100.33 8.28 -22.00
CA ARG A 3 -101.74 7.80 -22.21
C ARG A 3 -102.55 8.54 -23.29
N LYS A 4 -102.81 7.82 -24.41
CA LYS A 4 -104.10 7.59 -25.13
C LYS A 4 -103.81 7.20 -26.60
N LYS A 5 -104.66 6.47 -27.34
CA LYS A 5 -105.58 5.34 -27.06
C LYS A 5 -106.03 4.76 -28.42
N ILE A 6 -106.28 3.45 -28.49
CA ILE A 6 -106.82 2.74 -29.67
C ILE A 6 -108.29 3.09 -29.93
N VAL A 7 -108.73 3.14 -31.20
CA VAL A 7 -110.11 2.80 -31.64
C VAL A 7 -110.06 2.06 -32.98
N SER A 8 -110.86 0.99 -33.11
CA SER A 8 -111.15 0.25 -34.35
C SER A 8 -112.67 0.22 -34.59
N ILE A 9 -113.14 0.13 -35.85
CA ILE A 9 -114.48 -0.27 -36.37
C ILE A 9 -114.37 -0.12 -37.93
N VAL A 10 -114.68 -1.02 -38.87
CA VAL A 10 -115.58 -2.20 -39.07
C VAL A 10 -116.94 -1.84 -39.73
N ILE A 11 -117.47 -2.76 -40.57
CA ILE A 11 -118.74 -2.74 -41.36
C ILE A 11 -118.65 -1.93 -42.68
N CYS A 12 -119.22 -2.29 -43.85
CA CYS A 12 -119.63 -3.50 -44.60
C CYS A 12 -120.70 -3.08 -45.64
N THR A 13 -120.76 -3.73 -46.82
CA THR A 13 -121.92 -3.83 -47.77
C THR A 13 -122.50 -2.54 -48.41
N ALA A 14 -123.03 -2.51 -49.66
CA ALA A 14 -122.98 -3.45 -50.80
C ALA A 14 -123.58 -2.80 -52.10
N VAL A 15 -123.53 -3.57 -53.21
CA VAL A 15 -124.39 -3.54 -54.42
C VAL A 15 -124.09 -2.56 -55.58
N PHE A 16 -123.91 -3.21 -56.74
CA PHE A 16 -123.98 -2.78 -58.14
C PHE A 16 -124.93 -1.63 -58.54
N MET A 17 -124.50 -0.83 -59.53
CA MET A 17 -125.33 -0.50 -60.71
C MET A 17 -124.47 -0.23 -61.95
N ALA A 18 -125.06 -0.35 -63.15
CA ALA A 18 -124.34 -0.41 -64.41
C ALA A 18 -124.21 0.94 -65.17
N ILE A 19 -123.23 0.94 -66.07
CA ILE A 19 -122.78 1.94 -67.07
C ILE A 19 -123.91 2.72 -67.79
N PRO A 20 -123.66 3.96 -68.29
CA PRO A 20 -122.88 4.14 -69.52
C PRO A 20 -121.75 5.20 -69.49
N SER A 21 -120.72 4.95 -70.29
CA SER A 21 -119.77 5.93 -70.84
C SER A 21 -120.51 6.93 -71.75
N VAL A 22 -120.03 8.12 -72.13
CA VAL A 22 -118.70 8.74 -72.27
C VAL A 22 -118.89 10.25 -71.92
N PHE A 23 -117.91 11.06 -71.51
CA PHE A 23 -116.44 11.01 -71.65
C PHE A 23 -115.72 11.44 -70.36
N ALA A 24 -114.41 11.23 -70.33
CA ALA A 24 -113.50 11.93 -69.41
C ALA A 24 -112.66 12.93 -70.21
N PHE A 25 -112.70 14.21 -69.85
CA PHE A 25 -111.59 15.11 -70.14
C PHE A 25 -110.40 14.64 -69.29
N ALA A 26 -109.23 14.47 -69.91
CA ALA A 26 -108.04 14.17 -69.14
C ALA A 26 -107.74 15.34 -68.21
N LEU A 27 -107.68 15.09 -66.89
CA LEU A 27 -107.14 16.10 -65.98
C LEU A 27 -105.63 16.22 -66.23
N ASP A 28 -105.16 17.46 -66.33
CA ASP A 28 -103.74 17.77 -66.21
C ASP A 28 -103.24 17.28 -64.85
N GLY A 29 -102.12 16.58 -64.82
CA GLY A 29 -101.63 15.95 -63.60
C GLY A 29 -100.90 14.61 -63.78
N TRP A 30 -100.54 14.04 -62.64
CA TRP A 30 -99.91 12.73 -62.54
C TRP A 30 -100.89 11.60 -62.80
N GLN A 31 -100.52 10.69 -63.69
CA GLN A 31 -101.28 9.49 -64.03
C GLN A 31 -100.32 8.32 -64.28
N GLN A 32 -100.82 7.09 -64.17
CA GLN A 32 -100.04 5.89 -64.53
C GLN A 32 -100.28 5.53 -66.00
N ASP A 33 -99.24 5.06 -66.68
CA ASP A 33 -99.34 4.45 -68.01
C ASP A 33 -99.76 2.97 -67.95
N GLU A 34 -99.89 2.33 -69.11
CA GLU A 34 -100.30 0.91 -69.23
C GLU A 34 -99.35 -0.07 -68.54
N ALA A 35 -98.11 0.34 -68.26
CA ALA A 35 -97.11 -0.43 -67.50
C ALA A 35 -97.09 -0.05 -65.99
N GLN A 36 -98.09 0.69 -65.51
CA GLN A 36 -98.21 1.26 -64.17
C GLN A 36 -97.11 2.26 -63.79
N GLU A 37 -96.36 2.79 -64.76
CA GLU A 37 -95.33 3.79 -64.51
C GLU A 37 -95.91 5.21 -64.49
N TRP A 38 -95.42 6.04 -63.57
CA TRP A 38 -95.95 7.39 -63.38
C TRP A 38 -95.42 8.37 -64.42
N ILE A 39 -96.37 9.12 -65.00
CA ILE A 39 -96.16 10.12 -66.05
C ILE A 39 -96.95 11.38 -65.72
N TYR A 40 -96.50 12.55 -66.15
CA TYR A 40 -97.29 13.78 -66.08
C TYR A 40 -97.83 14.13 -67.46
N LYS A 41 -99.10 14.48 -67.55
CA LYS A 41 -99.68 15.09 -68.75
C LYS A 41 -100.18 16.50 -68.48
N GLU A 42 -100.02 17.34 -69.49
CA GLU A 42 -100.57 18.69 -69.55
C GLU A 42 -101.08 18.91 -70.99
N ASN A 43 -102.34 19.35 -71.16
CA ASN A 43 -103.00 19.49 -72.47
C ASN A 43 -102.89 18.23 -73.34
N ASP A 44 -103.23 17.06 -72.77
CA ASP A 44 -103.11 15.71 -73.35
C ASP A 44 -101.69 15.26 -73.76
N LYS A 45 -100.66 16.10 -73.60
CA LYS A 45 -99.27 15.78 -73.96
C LYS A 45 -98.49 15.30 -72.74
N LYS A 46 -97.71 14.24 -72.94
CA LYS A 46 -96.74 13.75 -71.95
C LYS A 46 -95.60 14.76 -71.80
N LEU A 47 -95.37 15.27 -70.59
CA LEU A 47 -94.22 16.11 -70.32
C LEU A 47 -92.95 15.24 -70.19
N VAL A 48 -91.83 15.79 -70.68
CA VAL A 48 -90.52 15.12 -70.75
C VAL A 48 -89.40 16.09 -70.35
N ASN A 49 -88.27 15.55 -69.90
CA ASN A 49 -87.02 16.26 -69.58
C ASN A 49 -87.17 17.50 -68.67
N GLN A 50 -87.98 17.41 -67.61
CA GLN A 50 -88.21 18.54 -66.71
C GLN A 50 -88.60 18.11 -65.29
N TRP A 51 -88.47 19.03 -64.35
CA TRP A 51 -88.90 18.87 -62.96
C TRP A 51 -90.38 19.23 -62.81
N ILE A 52 -91.16 18.33 -62.22
CA ILE A 52 -92.58 18.51 -61.94
C ILE A 52 -92.85 18.25 -60.46
N THR A 53 -93.70 19.06 -59.85
CA THR A 53 -94.09 18.92 -58.43
C THR A 53 -95.00 17.72 -58.23
N TRP A 54 -94.64 16.84 -57.30
CA TRP A 54 -95.44 15.69 -56.89
C TRP A 54 -96.59 16.10 -55.96
N ILE A 55 -97.50 15.17 -55.69
CA ILE A 55 -98.68 15.38 -54.83
C ILE A 55 -98.29 15.75 -53.39
N ASP A 56 -97.09 15.36 -52.94
CA ASP A 56 -96.53 15.71 -51.62
C ASP A 56 -95.78 17.06 -51.58
N GLY A 57 -95.74 17.80 -52.71
CA GLY A 57 -95.03 19.08 -52.84
C GLY A 57 -93.54 18.95 -53.21
N THR A 58 -92.96 17.75 -53.22
CA THR A 58 -91.55 17.54 -53.58
C THR A 58 -91.37 17.30 -55.08
N LEU A 59 -90.21 17.65 -55.64
CA LEU A 59 -89.98 17.59 -57.09
C LEU A 59 -89.60 16.17 -57.57
N ARG A 60 -90.15 15.76 -58.72
CA ARG A 60 -89.80 14.55 -59.50
C ARG A 60 -89.31 14.97 -60.88
N TYR A 61 -88.30 14.29 -61.42
CA TYR A 61 -87.86 14.53 -62.80
C TYR A 61 -88.51 13.53 -63.75
N VAL A 62 -89.20 14.03 -64.78
CA VAL A 62 -89.66 13.19 -65.89
C VAL A 62 -88.57 13.10 -66.96
N GLY A 63 -88.19 11.88 -67.33
CA GLY A 63 -87.12 11.59 -68.29
C GLY A 63 -87.49 11.93 -69.74
N GLY A 64 -86.61 11.59 -70.67
CA GLY A 64 -86.85 11.78 -72.11
C GLY A 64 -87.95 10.86 -72.67
N ASP A 65 -88.26 9.77 -71.97
CA ASP A 65 -89.41 8.91 -72.22
C ASP A 65 -90.69 9.39 -71.50
N GLY A 66 -90.59 10.45 -70.67
CA GLY A 66 -91.64 11.04 -69.86
C GLY A 66 -92.04 10.26 -68.61
N LYS A 67 -91.28 9.22 -68.22
CA LYS A 67 -91.48 8.50 -66.95
C LYS A 67 -90.70 9.17 -65.83
N ILE A 68 -91.13 9.00 -64.58
CA ILE A 68 -90.33 9.45 -63.43
C ILE A 68 -88.99 8.71 -63.40
N VAL A 69 -87.90 9.45 -63.37
CA VAL A 69 -86.57 8.91 -63.09
C VAL A 69 -86.47 8.54 -61.62
N LYS A 70 -86.05 7.30 -61.33
CA LYS A 70 -85.89 6.72 -59.99
C LYS A 70 -84.47 6.21 -59.82
N ASP A 71 -83.91 6.35 -58.62
CA ASP A 71 -82.55 5.94 -58.22
C ASP A 71 -81.44 6.23 -59.25
N ASN A 72 -81.53 7.37 -59.95
CA ASN A 72 -80.60 7.72 -61.02
C ASN A 72 -80.05 9.15 -60.87
N TRP A 73 -79.01 9.45 -61.65
CA TRP A 73 -78.52 10.80 -61.83
C TRP A 73 -79.38 11.55 -62.84
N VAL A 74 -79.70 12.80 -62.54
CA VAL A 74 -80.39 13.73 -63.43
C VAL A 74 -79.46 14.91 -63.68
N ASN A 75 -79.15 15.19 -64.95
CA ASN A 75 -78.48 16.42 -65.36
C ASN A 75 -79.55 17.35 -65.95
N PHE A 76 -79.66 18.57 -65.46
CA PHE A 76 -80.63 19.55 -65.92
C PHE A 76 -80.01 20.95 -65.90
N GLY A 77 -79.89 21.57 -67.08
CA GLY A 77 -79.02 22.73 -67.26
C GLY A 77 -77.54 22.38 -67.04
N ASP A 78 -76.84 23.24 -66.31
CA ASP A 78 -75.46 23.08 -65.85
C ASP A 78 -75.34 22.29 -64.53
N LYS A 79 -76.49 21.96 -63.91
CA LYS A 79 -76.60 21.32 -62.60
C LYS A 79 -76.85 19.83 -62.68
N ARG A 80 -76.43 19.13 -61.62
CA ARG A 80 -76.55 17.68 -61.45
C ARG A 80 -77.26 17.36 -60.14
N TYR A 81 -78.17 16.41 -60.19
CA TYR A 81 -79.10 16.06 -59.13
C TYR A 81 -79.12 14.54 -58.96
N ARG A 82 -79.32 14.06 -57.73
CA ARG A 82 -79.65 12.65 -57.47
C ARG A 82 -81.13 12.55 -57.10
N VAL A 83 -81.82 11.57 -57.67
CA VAL A 83 -83.17 11.18 -57.25
C VAL A 83 -83.13 9.83 -56.52
N LYS A 84 -84.03 9.69 -55.55
CA LYS A 84 -84.24 8.51 -54.69
C LYS A 84 -85.05 7.44 -55.45
N GLU A 85 -85.26 6.29 -54.82
CA GLU A 85 -86.07 5.18 -55.37
C GLU A 85 -87.55 5.58 -55.60
N ASP A 86 -88.10 6.46 -54.76
CA ASP A 86 -89.43 7.08 -54.94
C ASP A 86 -89.45 8.22 -55.98
N GLY A 87 -88.30 8.48 -56.62
CA GLY A 87 -88.05 9.55 -57.58
C GLY A 87 -87.83 10.95 -56.99
N ALA A 88 -87.98 11.14 -55.67
CA ALA A 88 -87.78 12.45 -55.03
C ALA A 88 -86.31 12.85 -55.10
N ARG A 89 -86.02 14.13 -55.38
CA ARG A 89 -84.63 14.62 -55.31
C ARG A 89 -84.11 14.62 -53.86
N TYR A 90 -82.80 14.48 -53.71
CA TYR A 90 -82.11 14.88 -52.48
C TYR A 90 -82.05 16.42 -52.42
N GLU A 91 -82.19 16.99 -51.23
CA GLU A 91 -82.25 18.44 -50.96
C GLU A 91 -81.85 18.71 -49.51
N ASP A 92 -81.00 19.70 -49.26
CA ASP A 92 -80.40 20.04 -47.94
C ASP A 92 -79.94 18.81 -47.12
N GLN A 93 -79.31 17.83 -47.76
CA GLN A 93 -78.90 16.60 -47.09
C GLN A 93 -77.70 15.90 -47.74
N TRP A 94 -76.91 15.24 -46.89
CA TRP A 94 -75.90 14.27 -47.31
C TRP A 94 -76.55 12.99 -47.86
N PHE A 95 -75.97 12.45 -48.91
CA PHE A 95 -76.26 11.10 -49.39
C PHE A 95 -74.97 10.40 -49.84
N ASN A 96 -75.03 9.08 -50.02
CA ASN A 96 -73.91 8.32 -50.54
C ASN A 96 -74.36 7.31 -51.60
N ILE A 97 -73.41 6.92 -52.45
CA ILE A 97 -73.58 5.89 -53.47
C ILE A 97 -72.40 4.93 -53.36
N MET A 98 -72.68 3.65 -53.12
CA MET A 98 -71.69 2.59 -53.21
C MET A 98 -71.44 2.23 -54.67
N SER A 99 -70.19 2.20 -55.10
CA SER A 99 -69.84 1.70 -56.44
C SER A 99 -70.13 0.21 -56.55
N SER A 100 -70.66 -0.24 -57.68
CA SER A 100 -70.72 -1.67 -58.05
C SER A 100 -69.47 -2.03 -58.86
N PRO A 101 -68.41 -2.62 -58.25
CA PRO A 101 -67.21 -2.99 -58.99
C PRO A 101 -67.50 -4.11 -60.00
N ALA A 102 -66.94 -3.98 -61.21
CA ALA A 102 -67.09 -4.97 -62.28
C ALA A 102 -66.29 -6.28 -62.04
N LEU A 103 -65.42 -6.30 -61.03
CA LEU A 103 -64.60 -7.46 -60.66
C LEU A 103 -64.88 -7.89 -59.21
N PRO A 104 -65.10 -9.19 -58.91
CA PRO A 104 -65.35 -9.68 -57.55
C PRO A 104 -64.22 -9.40 -56.55
N SER A 105 -63.01 -9.12 -57.02
CA SER A 105 -61.83 -8.84 -56.20
C SER A 105 -61.69 -7.37 -55.79
N ALA A 106 -62.44 -6.45 -56.42
CA ALA A 106 -62.38 -5.04 -56.09
C ALA A 106 -63.37 -4.71 -54.95
N LYS A 107 -62.92 -3.94 -53.96
CA LYS A 107 -63.77 -3.50 -52.84
C LYS A 107 -64.71 -2.38 -53.31
N PRO A 108 -65.99 -2.38 -52.92
CA PRO A 108 -66.90 -1.27 -53.22
C PRO A 108 -66.43 0.00 -52.50
N VAL A 109 -66.49 1.13 -53.19
CA VAL A 109 -66.16 2.47 -52.69
C VAL A 109 -67.43 3.25 -52.43
N THR A 110 -67.59 3.78 -51.22
CA THR A 110 -68.70 4.67 -50.85
C THR A 110 -68.35 6.11 -51.20
N ASN A 111 -69.04 6.68 -52.18
CA ASN A 111 -68.88 8.08 -52.58
C ASN A 111 -69.94 8.93 -51.89
N TRP A 112 -69.53 9.97 -51.16
CA TRP A 112 -70.42 10.88 -50.45
C TRP A 112 -70.68 12.16 -51.24
N TYR A 113 -71.90 12.67 -51.20
CA TYR A 113 -72.35 13.86 -51.92
C TYR A 113 -73.26 14.68 -50.99
N TYR A 114 -73.33 15.99 -51.20
CA TYR A 114 -74.31 16.86 -50.54
C TYR A 114 -75.18 17.52 -51.59
N ALA A 115 -76.50 17.41 -51.46
CA ALA A 115 -77.45 18.19 -52.23
C ALA A 115 -77.83 19.43 -51.43
N GLY A 116 -77.67 20.63 -52.01
CA GLY A 116 -78.08 21.89 -51.38
C GLY A 116 -79.59 22.13 -51.45
N ALA A 117 -80.02 23.32 -51.01
CA ALA A 117 -81.43 23.72 -50.92
C ALA A 117 -82.17 23.75 -52.28
N ASP A 118 -81.44 23.89 -53.40
CA ASP A 118 -82.05 23.79 -54.73
C ASP A 118 -82.04 22.36 -55.30
N GLY A 119 -81.62 21.38 -54.50
CA GLY A 119 -81.47 19.96 -54.83
C GLY A 119 -80.25 19.60 -55.67
N SER A 120 -79.47 20.58 -56.15
CA SER A 120 -78.27 20.29 -56.94
C SER A 120 -77.09 19.90 -56.04
N ILE A 121 -76.19 19.06 -56.56
CA ILE A 121 -75.02 18.61 -55.80
C ILE A 121 -73.95 19.70 -55.74
N LEU A 122 -73.31 19.84 -54.58
CA LEU A 122 -72.08 20.60 -54.46
C LEU A 122 -70.94 19.90 -55.20
N LYS A 123 -70.08 20.69 -55.84
CA LYS A 123 -68.94 20.27 -56.66
C LYS A 123 -67.93 21.41 -56.78
N ASP A 124 -66.79 21.13 -57.41
CA ASP A 124 -65.82 22.13 -57.86
C ASP A 124 -65.25 23.04 -56.74
N GLY A 125 -64.92 22.48 -55.57
CA GLY A 125 -64.17 23.22 -54.54
C GLY A 125 -64.57 22.97 -53.09
N TRP A 126 -64.11 23.85 -52.19
CA TRP A 126 -64.52 23.87 -50.78
C TRP A 126 -65.85 24.61 -50.61
N HIS A 127 -66.79 24.00 -49.89
CA HIS A 127 -68.08 24.59 -49.52
C HIS A 127 -68.30 24.46 -48.01
N GLU A 128 -68.95 25.46 -47.40
CA GLU A 128 -69.38 25.39 -46.00
C GLU A 128 -70.75 24.70 -45.90
N VAL A 129 -70.84 23.67 -45.06
CA VAL A 129 -72.07 22.93 -44.74
C VAL A 129 -72.13 22.79 -43.22
N GLU A 130 -73.21 23.24 -42.60
CA GLU A 130 -73.45 23.12 -41.15
C GLU A 130 -72.27 23.65 -40.27
N GLY A 131 -71.61 24.73 -40.71
CA GLY A 131 -70.48 25.35 -40.00
C GLY A 131 -69.14 24.62 -40.16
N ARG A 132 -69.03 23.67 -41.10
CA ARG A 132 -67.79 22.95 -41.44
C ARG A 132 -67.51 23.02 -42.93
N TYR A 133 -66.23 22.99 -43.30
CA TYR A 133 -65.80 23.08 -44.70
C TYR A 133 -65.59 21.68 -45.29
N TYR A 134 -66.17 21.40 -46.45
CA TYR A 134 -66.06 20.12 -47.16
C TYR A 134 -65.60 20.36 -48.59
N TYR A 135 -64.65 19.56 -49.08
CA TYR A 135 -64.20 19.62 -50.46
C TYR A 135 -65.05 18.71 -51.34
N PHE A 136 -65.51 19.20 -52.48
CA PHE A 136 -66.22 18.40 -53.48
C PHE A 136 -65.43 18.42 -54.80
N TYR A 137 -65.05 17.22 -55.27
CA TYR A 137 -64.40 17.05 -56.57
C TYR A 137 -65.35 17.47 -57.73
N PRO A 138 -64.86 17.61 -58.98
CA PRO A 138 -65.73 17.96 -60.12
C PRO A 138 -66.88 16.97 -60.39
N GLY A 139 -66.73 15.71 -59.97
CA GLY A 139 -67.81 14.72 -59.99
C GLY A 139 -68.91 14.93 -58.93
N GLY A 140 -68.69 15.84 -57.98
CA GLY A 140 -69.54 16.14 -56.82
C GLY A 140 -69.29 15.27 -55.59
N ASN A 141 -68.35 14.32 -55.63
CA ASN A 141 -68.03 13.48 -54.48
C ASN A 141 -67.09 14.20 -53.49
N SER A 142 -67.30 13.97 -52.19
CA SER A 142 -66.48 14.46 -51.08
C SER A 142 -65.52 13.38 -50.60
N PRO A 143 -64.22 13.68 -50.37
CA PRO A 143 -63.31 12.78 -49.68
C PRO A 143 -63.72 12.58 -48.22
N ARG A 144 -63.28 11.47 -47.61
CA ARG A 144 -63.55 11.07 -46.21
C ARG A 144 -62.31 10.36 -45.67
N LYS A 145 -61.84 10.73 -44.47
CA LYS A 145 -60.67 10.15 -43.79
C LYS A 145 -59.43 10.01 -44.69
N SER A 146 -59.15 10.99 -45.55
CA SER A 146 -58.12 10.85 -46.59
C SER A 146 -57.29 12.10 -46.78
N PHE A 147 -56.05 11.88 -47.21
CA PHE A 147 -55.21 12.92 -47.78
C PHE A 147 -55.56 13.14 -49.25
N PHE A 148 -55.45 14.37 -49.73
CA PHE A 148 -55.48 14.70 -51.14
C PHE A 148 -54.67 15.98 -51.41
N ASN A 149 -54.26 16.16 -52.67
CA ASN A 149 -53.49 17.33 -53.10
C ASN A 149 -54.37 18.21 -54.00
N LEU A 150 -54.28 19.53 -53.81
CA LEU A 150 -54.79 20.55 -54.71
C LEU A 150 -53.58 21.43 -55.09
N ASP A 151 -53.21 21.41 -56.37
CA ASP A 151 -51.99 22.05 -56.88
C ASP A 151 -50.74 21.67 -56.06
N ASP A 152 -50.08 22.63 -55.41
CA ASP A 152 -48.91 22.45 -54.56
C ASP A 152 -49.25 22.21 -53.08
N LYS A 153 -50.53 22.18 -52.70
CA LYS A 153 -50.98 22.02 -51.31
C LYS A 153 -51.56 20.64 -51.05
N ARG A 154 -51.26 20.11 -49.86
CA ARG A 154 -51.83 18.85 -49.36
C ARG A 154 -52.82 19.16 -48.24
N TYR A 155 -53.92 18.42 -48.21
CA TYR A 155 -54.99 18.54 -47.23
C TYR A 155 -55.26 17.19 -46.59
N TYR A 156 -55.79 17.20 -45.36
CA TYR A 156 -56.42 16.05 -44.72
C TYR A 156 -57.84 16.42 -44.30
N VAL A 157 -58.77 15.48 -44.42
CA VAL A 157 -60.14 15.62 -43.94
C VAL A 157 -60.49 14.52 -42.94
N ASP A 158 -61.33 14.85 -41.96
CA ASP A 158 -61.75 13.95 -40.89
C ASP A 158 -62.59 12.76 -41.41
N GLU A 159 -63.03 11.89 -40.49
CA GLU A 159 -63.86 10.72 -40.84
C GLU A 159 -65.17 11.11 -41.56
N ASN A 160 -65.65 12.33 -41.36
CA ASN A 160 -66.82 12.91 -41.98
C ASN A 160 -66.50 13.80 -43.19
N GLY A 161 -65.24 13.93 -43.59
CA GLY A 161 -64.83 14.74 -44.74
C GLY A 161 -64.68 16.23 -44.47
N ALA A 162 -64.81 16.66 -43.21
CA ALA A 162 -64.60 18.05 -42.84
C ALA A 162 -63.11 18.40 -42.86
N ARG A 163 -62.79 19.62 -43.32
CA ARG A 163 -61.46 20.24 -43.23
C ARG A 163 -61.03 20.26 -41.76
N MET A 164 -59.81 19.82 -41.48
CA MET A 164 -59.21 19.96 -40.15
C MET A 164 -59.10 21.45 -39.77
N ALA A 165 -59.21 21.74 -38.48
CA ALA A 165 -58.89 23.07 -37.95
C ALA A 165 -57.36 23.31 -37.98
N PRO A 166 -56.90 24.57 -38.02
CA PRO A 166 -55.48 24.92 -37.88
C PRO A 166 -54.87 24.37 -36.59
N GLY A 167 -53.57 24.06 -36.64
CA GLY A 167 -52.81 23.48 -35.51
C GLY A 167 -52.46 22.00 -35.67
N TRP A 168 -52.03 21.39 -34.57
CA TRP A 168 -51.56 20.00 -34.53
C TRP A 168 -52.69 18.97 -34.61
N PHE A 169 -52.47 17.90 -35.37
CA PHE A 169 -53.24 16.66 -35.25
C PHE A 169 -52.37 15.42 -35.47
N SER A 170 -52.89 14.27 -35.07
CA SER A 170 -52.21 12.97 -35.17
C SER A 170 -53.08 11.92 -35.84
N ILE A 171 -52.42 10.96 -36.51
CA ILE A 171 -53.06 9.75 -37.05
C ILE A 171 -52.30 8.53 -36.54
N ASP A 172 -53.01 7.67 -35.82
CA ASP A 172 -52.51 6.35 -35.45
C ASP A 172 -52.59 5.40 -36.65
N ASN A 173 -51.48 4.71 -36.89
CA ASN A 173 -51.27 3.80 -38.00
C ASN A 173 -50.72 2.47 -37.47
N VAL A 174 -50.73 1.44 -38.31
CA VAL A 174 -50.14 0.13 -38.02
C VAL A 174 -49.21 -0.22 -39.17
N ASN A 175 -47.97 -0.60 -38.87
CA ASN A 175 -46.99 -0.93 -39.89
C ASN A 175 -47.20 -2.35 -40.45
N SER A 176 -46.39 -2.76 -41.43
CA SER A 176 -46.51 -4.08 -42.08
C SER A 176 -46.25 -5.29 -41.16
N LYS A 177 -45.78 -5.06 -39.93
CA LYS A 177 -45.58 -6.09 -38.90
C LYS A 177 -46.69 -6.14 -37.85
N GLY A 178 -47.68 -5.24 -37.91
CA GLY A 178 -48.71 -5.11 -36.88
C GLY A 178 -48.34 -4.18 -35.72
N GLU A 179 -47.22 -3.46 -35.80
CA GLU A 179 -46.76 -2.55 -34.73
C GLU A 179 -47.43 -1.17 -34.90
N PRO A 180 -48.06 -0.60 -33.86
CA PRO A 180 -48.69 0.72 -33.94
C PRO A 180 -47.65 1.84 -33.96
N TYR A 181 -47.93 2.91 -34.70
CA TYR A 181 -47.14 4.14 -34.73
C TYR A 181 -48.02 5.36 -35.01
N THR A 182 -47.69 6.50 -34.43
CA THR A 182 -48.48 7.74 -34.57
C THR A 182 -47.73 8.75 -35.44
N ASN A 183 -48.31 9.15 -36.56
CA ASN A 183 -47.82 10.25 -37.38
C ASN A 183 -48.46 11.55 -36.91
N TRP A 184 -47.67 12.63 -36.85
CA TRP A 184 -48.10 13.95 -36.44
C TRP A 184 -47.96 14.93 -37.60
N TYR A 185 -48.91 15.86 -37.70
CA TYR A 185 -49.08 16.81 -38.79
C TYR A 185 -49.50 18.17 -38.22
N TYR A 186 -49.22 19.24 -38.95
CA TYR A 186 -49.67 20.59 -38.61
C TYR A 186 -50.47 21.21 -39.76
N VAL A 187 -51.62 21.79 -39.43
CA VAL A 187 -52.55 22.42 -40.37
C VAL A 187 -52.36 23.94 -40.32
N ASN A 188 -52.09 24.55 -41.47
CA ASN A 188 -52.05 26.00 -41.66
C ASN A 188 -53.44 26.63 -41.51
N GLU A 189 -53.50 27.96 -41.34
CA GLU A 189 -54.75 28.72 -41.32
C GLU A 189 -55.66 28.47 -42.56
N ASP A 190 -55.04 28.29 -43.74
CA ASP A 190 -55.75 27.95 -44.99
C ASP A 190 -56.22 26.48 -45.07
N GLY A 191 -55.88 25.64 -44.08
CA GLY A 191 -56.25 24.23 -43.98
C GLY A 191 -55.31 23.27 -44.71
N SER A 192 -54.27 23.79 -45.37
CA SER A 192 -53.21 22.95 -45.95
C SER A 192 -52.24 22.43 -44.88
N LEU A 193 -51.52 21.36 -45.18
CA LEU A 193 -50.52 20.80 -44.28
C LEU A 193 -49.16 21.48 -44.46
N LEU A 194 -48.46 21.78 -43.36
CA LEU A 194 -47.03 22.07 -43.39
C LEU A 194 -46.26 20.84 -43.88
N ARG A 195 -45.26 21.09 -44.72
CA ARG A 195 -44.40 20.08 -45.36
C ARG A 195 -43.04 20.69 -45.74
N ASP A 196 -42.13 19.84 -46.18
CA ASP A 196 -40.86 20.22 -46.82
C ASP A 196 -39.97 21.18 -46.02
N GLY A 197 -39.44 20.71 -44.89
CA GLY A 197 -38.31 21.35 -44.21
C GLY A 197 -38.59 21.85 -42.80
N TRP A 198 -37.77 22.81 -42.36
CA TRP A 198 -37.82 23.39 -41.02
C TRP A 198 -38.88 24.49 -40.90
N HIS A 199 -39.69 24.43 -39.86
CA HIS A 199 -40.70 25.44 -39.51
C HIS A 199 -40.64 25.74 -38.01
N GLU A 200 -40.80 27.01 -37.62
CA GLU A 200 -40.94 27.39 -36.20
C GLU A 200 -42.42 27.42 -35.80
N LEU A 201 -42.77 26.64 -34.77
CA LEU A 201 -44.12 26.44 -34.28
C LEU A 201 -44.11 26.48 -32.75
N GLU A 202 -44.88 27.37 -32.15
CA GLU A 202 -45.09 27.42 -30.68
C GLU A 202 -43.78 27.52 -29.86
N GLY A 203 -42.72 28.08 -30.43
CA GLY A 203 -41.38 28.20 -29.83
C GLY A 203 -40.44 27.00 -30.06
N MET A 204 -40.83 26.03 -30.89
CA MET A 204 -40.03 24.88 -31.29
C MET A 204 -39.70 24.94 -32.79
N THR A 205 -38.46 24.61 -33.18
CA THR A 205 -38.11 24.39 -34.59
C THR A 205 -38.32 22.92 -34.94
N CYS A 206 -39.27 22.63 -35.83
CA CYS A 206 -39.70 21.28 -36.20
C CYS A 206 -39.38 21.00 -37.68
N TYR A 207 -39.02 19.75 -38.02
CA TYR A 207 -38.80 19.32 -39.41
C TYR A 207 -39.97 18.49 -39.94
N PHE A 208 -40.52 18.87 -41.10
CA PHE A 208 -41.60 18.17 -41.77
C PHE A 208 -41.12 17.52 -43.08
N ASP A 209 -41.54 16.27 -43.32
CA ASP A 209 -41.27 15.59 -44.59
C ASP A 209 -42.19 16.05 -45.73
N ALA A 210 -41.97 15.52 -46.94
CA ALA A 210 -42.78 15.82 -48.12
C ALA A 210 -44.24 15.34 -48.04
N ASN A 211 -44.58 14.50 -47.05
CA ASN A 211 -45.96 14.12 -46.76
C ASN A 211 -46.63 15.01 -45.69
N GLY A 212 -45.86 15.92 -45.09
CA GLY A 212 -46.27 16.76 -43.96
C GLY A 212 -46.17 16.08 -42.60
N THR A 213 -45.45 14.96 -42.49
CA THR A 213 -45.21 14.29 -41.22
C THR A 213 -44.07 14.99 -40.48
N VAL A 214 -44.29 15.44 -39.24
CA VAL A 214 -43.21 15.97 -38.40
C VAL A 214 -42.30 14.84 -37.92
N TYR A 215 -40.98 15.09 -37.92
CA TYR A 215 -39.99 14.20 -37.37
C TYR A 215 -39.97 14.30 -35.83
N ARG A 216 -40.00 13.15 -35.13
CA ARG A 216 -39.97 13.02 -33.66
C ARG A 216 -39.06 11.85 -33.26
N ASP A 217 -38.42 11.94 -32.09
CA ASP A 217 -37.53 10.93 -31.49
C ASP A 217 -36.48 10.35 -32.45
N ARG A 218 -35.93 11.17 -33.36
CA ARG A 218 -35.14 10.64 -34.48
C ARG A 218 -33.93 11.46 -34.89
N TRP A 219 -32.90 10.72 -35.28
CA TRP A 219 -31.79 11.20 -36.08
C TRP A 219 -32.19 11.30 -37.54
N PHE A 220 -31.67 12.31 -38.23
CA PHE A 220 -31.69 12.41 -39.69
C PHE A 220 -30.54 13.28 -40.18
N SER A 221 -30.25 13.21 -41.47
CA SER A 221 -29.25 14.05 -42.12
C SER A 221 -29.86 14.85 -43.26
N LEU A 222 -29.36 16.07 -43.47
CA LEU A 222 -29.64 16.92 -44.62
C LEU A 222 -28.29 17.24 -45.25
N ASN A 223 -28.00 16.66 -46.42
CA ASN A 223 -26.65 16.60 -46.98
C ASN A 223 -25.66 15.99 -45.95
N ASP A 224 -24.53 16.65 -45.69
CA ASP A 224 -23.55 16.25 -44.69
C ASP A 224 -23.94 16.61 -43.23
N ASP A 225 -24.93 17.47 -43.02
CA ASP A 225 -25.33 17.88 -41.67
C ASP A 225 -26.24 16.84 -41.03
N ARG A 226 -26.04 16.58 -39.74
CA ARG A 226 -26.81 15.60 -38.98
C ARG A 226 -27.48 16.27 -37.79
N TYR A 227 -28.75 15.97 -37.60
CA TYR A 227 -29.66 16.60 -36.65
C TYR A 227 -30.33 15.55 -35.75
N TYR A 228 -30.81 16.00 -34.60
CA TYR A 228 -31.74 15.25 -33.76
C TYR A 228 -32.92 16.13 -33.37
N VAL A 229 -34.10 15.52 -33.39
CA VAL A 229 -35.35 16.09 -32.87
C VAL A 229 -35.86 15.19 -31.74
N ASP A 230 -36.29 15.81 -30.66
CA ASP A 230 -36.79 15.10 -29.48
C ASP A 230 -38.17 14.48 -29.69
N GLY A 231 -38.74 13.91 -28.63
CA GLY A 231 -40.06 13.29 -28.64
C GLY A 231 -41.21 14.24 -28.92
N ASN A 232 -41.05 15.57 -28.86
CA ASN A 232 -42.04 16.55 -29.31
C ASN A 232 -41.81 17.00 -30.75
N GLY A 233 -40.64 16.69 -31.32
CA GLY A 233 -40.21 17.11 -32.65
C GLY A 233 -39.33 18.36 -32.64
N ALA A 234 -38.97 18.88 -31.47
CA ALA A 234 -38.13 20.06 -31.34
C ALA A 234 -36.66 19.72 -31.63
N ARG A 235 -36.06 20.48 -32.55
CA ARG A 235 -34.64 20.41 -32.90
C ARG A 235 -33.77 20.68 -31.67
N GLN A 236 -32.88 19.75 -31.33
CA GLN A 236 -31.92 19.97 -30.25
C GLN A 236 -30.75 20.85 -30.70
N SER A 237 -30.26 21.69 -29.80
CA SER A 237 -29.10 22.57 -29.93
C SER A 237 -28.42 22.73 -28.59
N GLY A 238 -27.11 22.99 -28.56
CA GLY A 238 -26.31 22.94 -27.34
C GLY A 238 -26.09 21.51 -26.85
N TRP A 239 -25.83 21.35 -25.55
CA TRP A 239 -25.66 20.05 -24.89
C TRP A 239 -27.00 19.35 -24.68
N PHE A 240 -27.13 18.13 -25.20
CA PHE A 240 -28.27 17.25 -24.93
C PHE A 240 -27.83 15.81 -24.67
N SER A 241 -28.72 15.01 -24.09
CA SER A 241 -28.45 13.59 -23.83
C SER A 241 -29.63 12.71 -24.23
N ILE A 242 -29.34 11.50 -24.67
CA ILE A 242 -30.34 10.48 -24.99
C ILE A 242 -30.09 9.28 -24.07
N THR A 243 -31.10 8.92 -23.30
CA THR A 243 -31.09 7.74 -22.44
C THR A 243 -31.81 6.58 -23.08
N GLY A 244 -31.28 5.37 -22.94
CA GLY A 244 -31.97 4.16 -23.38
C GLY A 244 -31.52 2.94 -22.59
N THR A 245 -32.02 1.77 -22.99
CA THR A 245 -31.64 0.47 -22.43
C THR A 245 -31.09 -0.39 -23.56
N ASN A 246 -29.93 -1.01 -23.35
CA ASN A 246 -29.32 -1.90 -24.35
C ASN A 246 -29.93 -3.32 -24.28
N GLY A 247 -29.50 -4.21 -25.18
CA GLY A 247 -30.01 -5.60 -25.24
C GLY A 247 -29.72 -6.46 -24.01
N SER A 248 -28.83 -6.05 -23.10
CA SER A 248 -28.56 -6.72 -21.81
C SER A 248 -29.33 -6.10 -20.63
N GLY A 249 -30.25 -5.15 -20.88
CA GLY A 249 -31.03 -4.49 -19.83
C GLY A 249 -30.28 -3.36 -19.10
N GLN A 250 -29.06 -3.02 -19.50
CA GLN A 250 -28.31 -1.91 -18.90
C GLN A 250 -28.79 -0.58 -19.47
N ARG A 251 -29.07 0.37 -18.58
CA ARG A 251 -29.36 1.75 -18.95
C ARG A 251 -28.07 2.46 -19.38
N TYR A 252 -28.15 3.24 -20.46
CA TYR A 252 -27.07 4.11 -20.92
C TYR A 252 -27.57 5.55 -21.03
N THR A 253 -26.63 6.51 -20.97
CA THR A 253 -26.88 7.93 -21.24
C THR A 253 -25.78 8.41 -22.18
N ASN A 254 -26.16 8.72 -23.41
CA ASN A 254 -25.23 9.20 -24.44
C ASN A 254 -25.35 10.71 -24.56
N TRP A 255 -24.23 11.43 -24.52
CA TRP A 255 -24.17 12.89 -24.61
C TRP A 255 -23.75 13.33 -26.00
N TYR A 256 -24.35 14.43 -26.45
CA TYR A 256 -24.16 15.02 -27.77
C TYR A 256 -24.11 16.54 -27.63
N HIS A 257 -23.48 17.20 -28.59
CA HIS A 257 -23.52 18.65 -28.73
C HIS A 257 -23.92 19.01 -30.15
N ALA A 258 -24.74 20.05 -30.30
CA ALA A 258 -25.09 20.63 -31.58
C ALA A 258 -24.93 22.15 -31.53
N ASP A 259 -24.64 22.78 -32.67
CA ASP A 259 -24.54 24.23 -32.76
C ASP A 259 -25.92 24.93 -32.62
N ALA A 260 -25.94 26.26 -32.71
CA ALA A 260 -27.17 27.06 -32.66
C ALA A 260 -28.16 26.75 -33.81
N ASN A 261 -27.72 26.08 -34.87
CA ASN A 261 -28.54 25.60 -35.99
C ASN A 261 -28.97 24.13 -35.83
N GLY A 262 -28.57 23.46 -34.75
CA GLY A 262 -28.85 22.05 -34.48
C GLY A 262 -27.94 21.07 -35.24
N VAL A 263 -26.87 21.55 -35.87
CA VAL A 263 -25.88 20.70 -36.54
C VAL A 263 -24.97 20.07 -35.50
N LEU A 264 -24.93 18.73 -35.48
CA LEU A 264 -24.11 17.97 -34.54
C LEU A 264 -22.61 18.21 -34.68
N TRP A 265 -21.95 18.34 -33.53
CA TRP A 265 -20.52 18.20 -33.42
C TRP A 265 -20.15 16.72 -33.59
N ARG A 266 -19.31 16.44 -34.59
CA ARG A 266 -18.89 15.10 -35.01
C ARG A 266 -17.49 15.13 -35.61
N ASN A 267 -16.86 13.96 -35.70
CA ASN A 267 -15.54 13.75 -36.30
C ASN A 267 -14.43 14.62 -35.65
N GLY A 268 -14.14 14.37 -34.38
CA GLY A 268 -12.92 14.86 -33.73
C GLY A 268 -13.15 15.89 -32.63
N TRP A 269 -12.10 16.67 -32.38
CA TRP A 269 -12.01 17.65 -31.30
C TRP A 269 -12.88 18.89 -31.53
N ARG A 270 -13.43 19.43 -30.44
CA ARG A 270 -14.08 20.74 -30.35
C ARG A 270 -13.70 21.41 -29.04
N GLU A 271 -13.62 22.74 -29.05
CA GLU A 271 -13.33 23.56 -27.88
C GLU A 271 -14.57 24.39 -27.54
N GLU A 272 -14.90 24.47 -26.26
CA GLU A 272 -15.95 25.35 -25.73
C GLU A 272 -15.53 25.91 -24.38
N SER A 273 -15.47 27.24 -24.26
CA SER A 273 -15.14 27.95 -23.00
C SER A 273 -13.81 27.50 -22.37
N GLY A 274 -12.80 27.23 -23.18
CA GLY A 274 -11.48 26.76 -22.75
C GLY A 274 -11.40 25.28 -22.39
N LYS A 275 -12.41 24.47 -22.77
CA LYS A 275 -12.45 23.02 -22.52
C LYS A 275 -12.50 22.25 -23.83
N TRP A 276 -11.68 21.21 -23.94
CA TRP A 276 -11.66 20.32 -25.10
C TRP A 276 -12.54 19.08 -24.92
N TYR A 277 -13.26 18.75 -25.99
CA TYR A 277 -14.20 17.63 -26.06
C TYR A 277 -13.94 16.83 -27.35
N PHE A 278 -14.05 15.50 -27.29
CA PHE A 278 -13.96 14.64 -28.47
C PHE A 278 -15.33 14.05 -28.85
N PHE A 279 -15.65 14.08 -30.14
CA PHE A 279 -16.89 13.53 -30.71
C PHE A 279 -16.60 12.51 -31.82
N ASP A 280 -17.23 11.35 -31.78
CA ASP A 280 -17.07 10.35 -32.86
C ASP A 280 -17.84 10.71 -34.14
N ALA A 281 -17.82 9.81 -35.13
CA ALA A 281 -18.49 9.99 -36.41
C ALA A 281 -20.04 10.08 -36.32
N ASN A 282 -20.63 9.60 -35.21
CA ASN A 282 -22.04 9.75 -34.91
C ASN A 282 -22.38 10.98 -34.05
N GLY A 283 -21.36 11.71 -33.61
CA GLY A 283 -21.48 12.84 -32.69
C GLY A 283 -21.58 12.43 -31.22
N LEU A 284 -21.26 11.19 -30.85
CA LEU A 284 -21.21 10.79 -29.44
C LEU A 284 -19.99 11.45 -28.78
N ASN A 285 -20.24 12.25 -27.75
CA ASN A 285 -19.20 12.79 -26.88
C ASN A 285 -18.53 11.65 -26.08
N TYR A 286 -17.20 11.58 -26.11
CA TYR A 286 -16.44 10.60 -25.34
C TYR A 286 -16.42 11.01 -23.86
N ARG A 287 -16.81 10.09 -22.97
CA ARG A 287 -16.83 10.28 -21.52
C ARG A 287 -16.31 9.04 -20.81
N ASN A 288 -15.52 9.21 -19.74
CA ASN A 288 -14.77 8.17 -19.06
C ASN A 288 -14.02 7.24 -20.03
N ARG A 289 -13.45 7.81 -21.11
CA ARG A 289 -12.99 7.07 -22.28
C ARG A 289 -11.68 7.63 -22.80
N TRP A 290 -10.82 6.72 -23.25
CA TRP A 290 -9.62 7.04 -24.01
C TRP A 290 -9.93 7.24 -25.49
N TYR A 291 -9.44 8.34 -26.06
CA TYR A 291 -9.17 8.46 -27.49
C TYR A 291 -7.71 8.08 -27.77
N ILE A 292 -7.45 7.49 -28.93
CA ILE A 292 -6.11 7.17 -29.42
C ILE A 292 -6.04 7.66 -30.87
N ASP A 293 -5.02 8.46 -31.19
CA ASP A 293 -4.83 8.99 -32.55
C ASP A 293 -4.04 8.05 -33.47
N GLY A 294 -3.75 8.51 -34.69
CA GLY A 294 -3.02 7.73 -35.70
C GLY A 294 -1.55 7.46 -35.36
N ASP A 295 -0.94 8.29 -34.52
CA ASP A 295 0.44 8.15 -34.04
C ASP A 295 0.49 7.32 -32.73
N GLY A 296 -0.68 6.94 -32.21
CA GLY A 296 -0.85 6.11 -31.02
C GLY A 296 -0.78 6.89 -29.72
N ASP A 297 -0.81 8.23 -29.75
CA ASP A 297 -0.91 9.06 -28.56
C ASP A 297 -2.31 8.95 -27.96
N ARG A 298 -2.39 9.01 -26.63
CA ARG A 298 -3.61 8.66 -25.87
C ARG A 298 -4.07 9.87 -25.09
N TYR A 299 -5.38 10.13 -25.17
CA TYR A 299 -6.05 11.30 -24.59
C TYR A 299 -7.22 10.80 -23.75
N TYR A 300 -7.39 11.31 -22.53
CA TYR A 300 -8.47 10.86 -21.64
C TYR A 300 -9.55 11.92 -21.50
N LEU A 301 -10.78 11.54 -21.81
CA LEU A 301 -11.97 12.34 -21.59
C LEU A 301 -12.64 11.87 -20.29
N ASP A 302 -12.86 12.79 -19.36
CA ASP A 302 -13.41 12.54 -18.02
C ASP A 302 -14.93 12.20 -18.02
N LYS A 303 -15.54 12.17 -16.84
CA LYS A 303 -16.98 11.89 -16.68
C LYS A 303 -17.91 12.93 -17.32
N ASP A 304 -17.44 14.16 -17.50
CA ASP A 304 -18.16 15.27 -18.12
C ASP A 304 -17.78 15.44 -19.60
N GLY A 305 -16.83 14.63 -20.08
CA GLY A 305 -16.36 14.59 -21.46
C GLY A 305 -15.24 15.57 -21.77
N VAL A 306 -14.64 16.15 -20.73
CA VAL A 306 -13.57 17.14 -20.82
C VAL A 306 -12.24 16.40 -20.89
N LEU A 307 -11.38 16.81 -21.81
CA LEU A 307 -10.00 16.35 -21.91
C LEU A 307 -9.22 16.70 -20.64
N GLN A 308 -8.45 15.74 -20.13
CA GLN A 308 -7.37 16.05 -19.18
C GLN A 308 -6.17 16.52 -20.02
N ASP A 309 -5.95 17.84 -20.08
CA ASP A 309 -4.99 18.50 -20.99
C ASP A 309 -3.76 19.13 -20.33
N ASP A 310 -3.67 19.19 -19.00
CA ASP A 310 -2.45 19.64 -18.31
C ASP A 310 -2.29 18.96 -16.93
N GLY A 311 -1.17 18.25 -16.73
CA GLY A 311 -0.75 17.76 -15.43
C GLY A 311 -1.23 16.36 -15.04
N TRP A 312 -1.21 16.10 -13.72
CA TRP A 312 -1.51 14.79 -13.13
C TRP A 312 -3.01 14.54 -12.99
N PHE A 313 -3.46 13.37 -13.46
CA PHE A 313 -4.80 12.85 -13.18
C PHE A 313 -4.76 11.36 -12.80
N LYS A 314 -5.84 10.88 -12.16
CA LYS A 314 -6.01 9.47 -11.81
C LYS A 314 -7.33 8.90 -12.33
N ILE A 315 -7.31 7.61 -12.66
CA ILE A 315 -8.50 6.82 -12.96
C ILE A 315 -8.65 5.76 -11.87
N GLU A 316 -9.76 5.80 -11.16
CA GLU A 316 -10.09 4.81 -10.12
C GLU A 316 -10.86 3.63 -10.71
N SER A 317 -10.53 2.42 -10.26
CA SER A 317 -11.22 1.19 -10.62
C SER A 317 -11.48 0.36 -9.37
N THR A 318 -12.75 0.19 -9.01
CA THR A 318 -13.17 -0.67 -7.89
C THR A 318 -13.37 -2.11 -8.36
N ASN A 319 -12.67 -3.05 -7.74
CA ASN A 319 -12.92 -4.48 -7.93
C ASN A 319 -14.30 -4.83 -7.34
N THR A 320 -15.25 -5.23 -8.18
CA THR A 320 -16.64 -5.52 -7.77
C THR A 320 -16.79 -6.70 -6.82
N THR A 321 -15.78 -7.57 -6.72
CA THR A 321 -15.79 -8.76 -5.85
C THR A 321 -15.17 -8.48 -4.49
N THR A 322 -14.07 -7.72 -4.44
CA THR A 322 -13.32 -7.47 -3.19
C THR A 322 -13.54 -6.08 -2.58
N GLY A 323 -14.17 -5.16 -3.31
CA GLY A 323 -14.29 -3.75 -2.93
C GLY A 323 -12.98 -2.95 -3.00
N ALA A 324 -11.86 -3.59 -3.37
CA ALA A 324 -10.56 -2.93 -3.46
C ALA A 324 -10.57 -1.86 -4.58
N VAL A 325 -10.16 -0.64 -4.24
CA VAL A 325 -10.00 0.46 -5.20
C VAL A 325 -8.54 0.50 -5.67
N THR A 326 -8.35 0.46 -7.00
CA THR A 326 -7.05 0.67 -7.64
C THR A 326 -7.01 2.06 -8.26
N GLU A 327 -6.01 2.87 -7.89
CA GLU A 327 -5.73 4.15 -8.55
C GLU A 327 -4.69 3.97 -9.66
N ASN A 328 -5.03 4.38 -10.88
CA ASN A 328 -4.12 4.41 -12.01
C ASN A 328 -3.77 5.86 -12.35
N TRP A 329 -2.51 6.25 -12.16
CA TRP A 329 -2.04 7.63 -12.33
C TRP A 329 -1.45 7.86 -13.72
N TYR A 330 -1.75 9.03 -14.30
CA TYR A 330 -1.32 9.47 -15.63
C TYR A 330 -0.88 10.94 -15.58
N TYR A 331 -0.07 11.37 -16.54
CA TYR A 331 0.29 12.78 -16.71
C TYR A 331 -0.02 13.20 -18.15
N ALA A 332 -0.87 14.20 -18.33
CA ALA A 332 -1.11 14.86 -19.61
C ALA A 332 -0.07 15.97 -19.82
N ALA A 333 0.57 16.00 -21.00
CA ALA A 333 1.25 17.21 -21.46
C ALA A 333 0.20 18.23 -21.95
N GLU A 334 0.58 19.51 -22.12
CA GLU A 334 -0.28 20.63 -22.58
C GLU A 334 -1.12 20.36 -23.86
N SER A 335 -0.77 19.33 -24.64
CA SER A 335 -1.53 18.86 -25.81
C SER A 335 -2.67 17.86 -25.47
N GLY A 336 -2.81 17.47 -24.21
CA GLY A 336 -3.63 16.36 -23.72
C GLY A 336 -3.14 14.96 -24.06
N ALA A 337 -2.02 14.82 -24.78
CA ALA A 337 -1.37 13.53 -24.97
C ALA A 337 -0.70 13.09 -23.67
N VAL A 338 -1.02 11.88 -23.17
CA VAL A 338 -0.39 11.38 -21.94
C VAL A 338 1.04 10.92 -22.17
N LEU A 339 1.90 11.23 -21.20
CA LEU A 339 3.28 10.76 -21.18
C LEU A 339 3.31 9.23 -21.06
N LYS A 340 3.96 8.58 -22.03
CA LYS A 340 4.11 7.13 -22.16
C LYS A 340 5.54 6.75 -22.55
N GLY A 341 5.87 5.47 -22.41
CA GLY A 341 7.07 4.87 -23.02
C GLY A 341 8.38 5.23 -22.32
N GLY A 342 8.48 4.89 -21.03
CA GLY A 342 9.73 4.94 -20.26
C GLY A 342 9.84 6.14 -19.31
N PHE A 343 11.06 6.60 -19.09
CA PHE A 343 11.33 7.68 -18.14
C PHE A 343 11.03 9.07 -18.70
N ARG A 344 10.47 9.93 -17.85
CA ARG A 344 10.24 11.36 -18.06
C ARG A 344 10.69 12.13 -16.82
N GLU A 345 11.02 13.40 -16.99
CA GLU A 345 11.51 14.28 -15.92
C GLU A 345 10.52 15.43 -15.76
N LEU A 346 10.00 15.60 -14.54
CA LEU A 346 8.95 16.55 -14.17
C LEU A 346 9.29 17.09 -12.78
N GLU A 347 9.33 18.41 -12.60
CA GLU A 347 9.61 19.05 -11.28
C GLU A 347 10.85 18.48 -10.57
N ASP A 348 11.99 18.41 -11.28
CA ASP A 348 13.27 17.83 -10.82
C ASP A 348 13.20 16.35 -10.35
N LYS A 349 12.10 15.65 -10.64
CA LYS A 349 11.87 14.24 -10.32
C LYS A 349 11.68 13.40 -11.57
N LYS A 350 12.12 12.14 -11.49
CA LYS A 350 12.13 11.21 -12.63
C LYS A 350 11.04 10.17 -12.50
N TYR A 351 10.03 10.23 -13.35
CA TYR A 351 8.87 9.32 -13.35
C TYR A 351 9.03 8.25 -14.43
N TYR A 352 8.48 7.06 -14.20
CA TYR A 352 8.40 6.01 -15.21
C TYR A 352 6.95 5.79 -15.62
N PHE A 353 6.70 5.78 -16.94
CA PHE A 353 5.40 5.53 -17.55
C PHE A 353 5.48 4.30 -18.45
N ASP A 354 4.47 3.42 -18.42
CA ASP A 354 4.41 2.27 -19.33
C ASP A 354 4.03 2.68 -20.78
N ILE A 355 3.88 1.69 -21.67
CA ILE A 355 3.53 1.95 -23.08
C ILE A 355 2.14 2.61 -23.25
N ASN A 356 1.27 2.47 -22.26
CA ASN A 356 -0.07 3.08 -22.23
C ASN A 356 -0.10 4.41 -21.46
N GLY A 357 1.03 4.82 -20.86
CA GLY A 357 1.12 6.04 -20.05
C GLY A 357 0.75 5.86 -18.58
N LEU A 358 0.59 4.63 -18.08
CA LEU A 358 0.41 4.39 -16.65
C LEU A 358 1.70 4.71 -15.91
N ASN A 359 1.68 5.66 -14.98
CA ASN A 359 2.78 5.92 -14.07
C ASN A 359 2.92 4.73 -13.09
N TYR A 360 4.12 4.14 -13.05
CA TYR A 360 4.43 3.09 -12.08
C TYR A 360 4.53 3.66 -10.67
N ARG A 361 4.00 2.92 -9.69
CA ARG A 361 4.04 3.22 -8.25
C ARG A 361 4.30 1.95 -7.45
N LYS A 362 5.01 2.06 -6.33
CA LYS A 362 5.45 0.93 -5.48
C LYS A 362 6.11 -0.22 -6.25
N ARG A 363 6.88 0.06 -7.30
CA ARG A 363 7.26 -0.93 -8.33
C ARG A 363 8.76 -1.03 -8.57
N TRP A 364 9.24 -2.27 -8.60
CA TRP A 364 10.59 -2.61 -9.03
C TRP A 364 10.72 -2.54 -10.56
N LEU A 365 11.79 -1.91 -11.02
CA LEU A 365 12.29 -1.94 -12.39
C LEU A 365 13.59 -2.75 -12.38
N ALA A 366 13.55 -3.96 -12.94
CA ALA A 366 14.69 -4.86 -13.03
C ALA A 366 15.27 -4.86 -14.45
N GLU A 367 16.60 -4.95 -14.56
CA GLU A 367 17.34 -5.14 -15.81
C GLU A 367 17.78 -6.60 -15.96
N GLU A 368 18.08 -7.05 -17.18
CA GLU A 368 18.53 -8.43 -17.46
C GLU A 368 19.79 -8.83 -16.69
N ASN A 369 20.61 -7.85 -16.33
CA ASN A 369 21.83 -8.02 -15.51
C ASN A 369 21.55 -8.13 -13.99
N GLY A 370 20.28 -8.21 -13.56
CA GLY A 370 19.86 -8.31 -12.16
C GLY A 370 19.81 -6.99 -11.38
N LYS A 371 20.34 -5.88 -11.94
CA LYS A 371 20.28 -4.56 -11.29
C LYS A 371 18.84 -4.08 -11.20
N ARG A 372 18.53 -3.45 -10.06
CA ARG A 372 17.19 -3.01 -9.72
C ARG A 372 17.13 -1.53 -9.39
N ARG A 373 16.03 -0.90 -9.81
CA ARG A 373 15.60 0.46 -9.47
C ARG A 373 14.21 0.40 -8.87
N TYR A 374 13.85 1.34 -8.00
CA TYR A 374 12.53 1.35 -7.36
C TYR A 374 11.79 2.66 -7.63
N ILE A 375 10.52 2.56 -8.04
CA ILE A 375 9.61 3.68 -8.16
C ILE A 375 8.74 3.71 -6.90
N GLY A 376 8.76 4.86 -6.20
CA GLY A 376 8.07 5.08 -4.93
C GLY A 376 6.54 5.03 -5.01
N ASP A 377 5.89 5.28 -3.89
CA ASP A 377 4.42 5.37 -3.84
C ASP A 377 3.91 6.63 -4.57
N GLU A 378 4.72 7.68 -4.51
CA GLU A 378 4.50 8.98 -5.14
C GLU A 378 4.80 8.98 -6.65
N GLY A 379 5.27 7.85 -7.20
CA GLY A 379 5.43 7.63 -8.66
C GLY A 379 6.77 8.03 -9.26
N TYR A 380 7.67 8.65 -8.48
CA TYR A 380 9.02 8.99 -8.91
C TYR A 380 10.05 7.92 -8.52
N LEU A 381 11.13 7.85 -9.30
CA LEU A 381 12.30 7.02 -9.09
C LEU A 381 13.05 7.49 -7.83
N TYR A 382 13.23 6.59 -6.86
CA TYR A 382 14.04 6.89 -5.69
C TYR A 382 15.53 6.99 -6.09
N GLN A 383 16.21 8.06 -5.67
CA GLN A 383 17.61 8.34 -6.00
C GLN A 383 18.31 9.02 -4.80
N ASN A 384 19.55 8.61 -4.50
CA ASN A 384 20.35 9.08 -3.36
C ASN A 384 19.61 9.05 -2.00
N GLN A 385 18.84 8.00 -1.74
CA GLN A 385 18.07 7.91 -0.49
C GLN A 385 17.89 6.48 0.01
N TRP A 386 17.76 6.38 1.32
CA TRP A 386 17.25 5.20 2.02
C TRP A 386 15.74 5.09 1.81
N PHE A 387 15.25 3.86 1.70
CA PHE A 387 13.83 3.57 1.72
C PHE A 387 13.58 2.19 2.33
N VAL A 388 12.39 2.01 2.91
CA VAL A 388 11.92 0.75 3.46
C VAL A 388 10.77 0.22 2.63
N ILE A 389 10.72 -1.10 2.42
CA ILE A 389 9.53 -1.81 1.97
C ILE A 389 9.08 -2.71 3.11
N SER A 390 7.87 -2.45 3.60
CA SER A 390 7.24 -3.18 4.70
C SER A 390 6.10 -4.06 4.19
N GLY A 391 5.83 -5.15 4.88
CA GLY A 391 4.70 -6.03 4.59
C GLY A 391 4.65 -7.22 5.53
N LEU A 392 3.77 -8.17 5.24
CA LEU A 392 3.66 -9.44 5.98
C LEU A 392 4.37 -10.56 5.22
N ASP A 393 5.12 -11.40 5.94
CA ASP A 393 5.69 -12.63 5.41
C ASP A 393 4.65 -13.77 5.32
N SER A 394 5.06 -14.95 4.83
CA SER A 394 4.17 -16.11 4.70
C SER A 394 3.66 -16.69 6.03
N ARG A 395 4.18 -16.22 7.17
CA ARG A 395 3.76 -16.58 8.54
C ARG A 395 2.95 -15.46 9.20
N ASN A 396 2.59 -14.42 8.44
CA ASN A 396 1.90 -13.23 8.91
C ASN A 396 2.71 -12.44 9.98
N SER A 397 4.04 -12.48 9.88
CA SER A 397 4.95 -11.60 10.63
C SER A 397 5.28 -10.37 9.80
N ASP A 398 5.35 -9.19 10.44
CA ASP A 398 5.85 -7.99 9.78
C ASP A 398 7.32 -8.18 9.36
N TYR A 399 7.66 -7.71 8.17
CA TYR A 399 9.03 -7.51 7.71
C TYR A 399 9.25 -6.04 7.34
N ASN A 400 10.48 -5.56 7.53
CA ASN A 400 10.92 -4.21 7.17
C ASN A 400 12.26 -4.31 6.43
N ASN A 401 12.21 -4.35 5.09
CA ASN A 401 13.41 -4.48 4.28
C ASN A 401 13.90 -3.08 3.90
N TRP A 402 15.09 -2.72 4.41
CA TRP A 402 15.76 -1.46 4.09
C TRP A 402 16.63 -1.58 2.85
N TYR A 403 16.60 -0.55 2.02
CA TYR A 403 17.32 -0.44 0.75
C TYR A 403 17.93 0.96 0.63
N TYR A 404 19.04 1.08 -0.11
CA TYR A 404 19.59 2.38 -0.50
C TYR A 404 19.65 2.53 -2.02
N ALA A 405 18.95 3.52 -2.57
CA ALA A 405 19.03 3.88 -3.98
C ALA A 405 20.18 4.87 -4.22
N GLY A 406 21.15 4.52 -5.07
CA GLY A 406 22.25 5.40 -5.45
C GLY A 406 21.84 6.51 -6.44
N ARG A 407 22.83 7.27 -6.94
CA ARG A 407 22.62 8.43 -7.83
C ARG A 407 21.82 8.13 -9.10
N GLY A 408 21.97 6.95 -9.69
CA GLY A 408 21.19 6.51 -10.86
C GLY A 408 19.85 5.84 -10.53
N GLY A 409 19.45 5.83 -9.25
CA GLY A 409 18.32 5.09 -8.71
C GLY A 409 18.56 3.59 -8.53
N TYR A 410 19.72 3.09 -8.95
CA TYR A 410 20.12 1.70 -8.73
C TYR A 410 20.33 1.41 -7.26
N VAL A 411 19.67 0.36 -6.76
CA VAL A 411 19.77 -0.08 -5.39
C VAL A 411 21.13 -0.73 -5.13
N ARG A 412 21.66 -0.54 -3.92
CA ARG A 412 22.88 -1.22 -3.45
C ARG A 412 22.56 -2.68 -3.15
N MET A 413 23.37 -3.56 -3.70
CA MET A 413 23.17 -5.00 -3.70
C MET A 413 24.54 -5.67 -3.61
N ASP A 414 24.57 -6.86 -3.02
CA ASP A 414 25.72 -7.76 -2.99
C ASP A 414 27.03 -7.08 -2.57
N GLY A 415 27.12 -6.74 -1.27
CA GLY A 415 28.36 -6.31 -0.63
C GLY A 415 28.29 -5.03 0.18
N TRP A 416 29.47 -4.52 0.52
CA TRP A 416 29.69 -3.39 1.42
C TRP A 416 29.79 -2.05 0.68
N TYR A 417 28.99 -1.06 1.12
CA TYR A 417 28.98 0.29 0.55
C TYR A 417 29.15 1.35 1.63
N LYS A 418 29.91 2.40 1.31
CA LYS A 418 30.03 3.59 2.16
C LYS A 418 28.94 4.60 1.80
N ILE A 419 28.08 4.93 2.75
CA ILE A 419 26.94 5.86 2.63
C ILE A 419 27.05 6.83 3.80
N ASP A 420 27.05 8.14 3.52
CA ASP A 420 27.10 9.23 4.52
C ASP A 420 28.18 9.08 5.60
N GLY A 421 29.33 8.49 5.23
CA GLY A 421 30.47 8.27 6.12
C GLY A 421 30.55 6.86 6.71
N GLN A 422 29.42 6.17 6.84
CA GLN A 422 29.29 4.85 7.46
C GLN A 422 29.30 3.72 6.43
N TYR A 423 29.62 2.50 6.84
CA TYR A 423 29.58 1.30 5.98
C TYR A 423 28.34 0.47 6.26
N TYR A 424 27.68 0.01 5.20
CA TYR A 424 26.49 -0.83 5.24
C TYR A 424 26.67 -2.02 4.31
N CYS A 425 26.16 -3.19 4.69
CA CYS A 425 26.17 -4.39 3.85
C CYS A 425 24.77 -4.64 3.28
N PHE A 426 24.69 -5.08 2.03
CA PHE A 426 23.42 -5.42 1.36
C PHE A 426 23.54 -6.78 0.68
N ASN A 427 22.57 -7.68 0.87
CA ASN A 427 22.57 -8.99 0.23
C ASN A 427 22.31 -8.92 -1.29
N THR A 428 22.32 -10.06 -1.97
CA THR A 428 21.96 -10.18 -3.41
C THR A 428 20.54 -9.72 -3.76
N SER A 429 19.65 -9.55 -2.77
CA SER A 429 18.33 -8.92 -2.95
C SER A 429 18.32 -7.40 -2.78
N GLY A 430 19.43 -6.81 -2.35
CA GLY A 430 19.56 -5.39 -2.02
C GLY A 430 19.05 -5.02 -0.64
N VAL A 431 18.69 -6.00 0.19
CA VAL A 431 18.24 -5.77 1.57
C VAL A 431 19.46 -5.51 2.44
N MET A 432 19.44 -4.40 3.15
CA MET A 432 20.45 -4.04 4.15
C MET A 432 20.51 -5.10 5.25
N ARG A 433 21.71 -5.59 5.56
CA ARG A 433 21.96 -6.57 6.62
C ARG A 433 22.32 -5.87 7.94
N THR A 434 21.98 -6.53 9.04
CA THR A 434 22.30 -6.16 10.44
C THR A 434 22.91 -7.37 11.16
N GLY A 435 23.50 -7.17 12.34
CA GLY A 435 24.07 -8.27 13.13
C GLY A 435 25.49 -8.67 12.70
N TRP A 436 25.85 -9.92 12.98
CA TRP A 436 27.15 -10.51 12.63
C TRP A 436 27.26 -10.76 11.11
N LEU A 437 28.37 -10.36 10.50
CA LEU A 437 28.57 -10.42 9.04
C LEU A 437 30.01 -10.75 8.65
N THR A 438 30.19 -11.39 7.50
CA THR A 438 31.48 -11.72 6.89
C THR A 438 31.91 -10.64 5.85
N GLU A 439 32.96 -10.91 5.07
CA GLU A 439 33.34 -10.06 3.93
C GLU A 439 32.32 -10.12 2.78
N SER A 440 31.65 -11.26 2.63
CA SER A 440 30.53 -11.50 1.71
C SER A 440 29.23 -11.02 2.33
N ALA A 441 28.23 -10.66 1.51
CA ALA A 441 26.92 -10.25 1.99
C ALA A 441 25.92 -11.41 2.16
N ASP A 442 26.25 -12.57 1.57
CA ASP A 442 25.40 -13.75 1.48
C ASP A 442 25.97 -14.96 2.25
N ASP A 443 27.21 -14.89 2.76
CA ASP A 443 27.75 -15.95 3.64
C ASP A 443 27.14 -15.80 5.04
N GLU A 444 26.38 -16.80 5.47
CA GLU A 444 25.75 -16.86 6.81
C GLU A 444 26.61 -17.65 7.83
N GLU A 445 27.91 -17.81 7.55
CA GLU A 445 28.87 -18.48 8.42
C GLU A 445 29.28 -17.56 9.59
N ASP A 446 28.47 -17.58 10.65
CA ASP A 446 28.67 -16.79 11.86
C ASP A 446 30.08 -16.92 12.46
N GLU A 447 30.68 -18.12 12.46
CA GLU A 447 32.00 -18.40 13.07
C GLU A 447 33.13 -17.55 12.47
N ASP A 448 33.06 -17.31 11.16
CA ASP A 448 34.00 -16.44 10.43
C ASP A 448 33.45 -15.03 10.21
N SER A 449 32.43 -14.60 10.96
CA SER A 449 31.99 -13.20 10.95
C SER A 449 33.07 -12.25 11.47
N TYR A 450 33.56 -11.39 10.57
CA TYR A 450 34.58 -10.38 10.83
C TYR A 450 33.99 -9.03 11.27
N TYR A 451 32.70 -8.79 11.04
CA TYR A 451 32.06 -7.49 11.22
C TYR A 451 30.78 -7.62 12.05
N TYR A 452 30.33 -6.49 12.58
CA TYR A 452 29.00 -6.37 13.17
C TYR A 452 28.35 -5.07 12.69
N CYS A 453 27.06 -5.13 12.36
CA CYS A 453 26.23 -3.98 12.02
C CYS A 453 25.15 -3.79 13.08
N GLY A 454 24.92 -2.54 13.50
CA GLY A 454 23.85 -2.19 14.43
C GLY A 454 22.45 -2.45 13.85
N GLN A 455 21.41 -2.16 14.64
CA GLN A 455 20.01 -2.20 14.16
C GLN A 455 19.73 -1.17 13.05
N ASP A 456 20.55 -0.12 12.97
CA ASP A 456 20.59 0.87 11.89
C ASP A 456 21.34 0.37 10.63
N GLY A 457 21.91 -0.84 10.68
CA GLY A 457 22.73 -1.43 9.62
C GLY A 457 24.14 -0.86 9.51
N ALA A 458 24.51 0.12 10.33
CA ALA A 458 25.83 0.74 10.26
C ALA A 458 26.89 -0.17 10.91
N ARG A 459 27.99 -0.39 10.19
CA ARG A 459 29.13 -1.18 10.66
C ARG A 459 29.79 -0.53 11.86
N VAL A 460 29.77 -1.21 13.00
CA VAL A 460 30.33 -0.70 14.25
C VAL A 460 31.86 -0.73 14.26
N THR A 461 32.45 0.07 15.14
CA THR A 461 33.90 0.04 15.43
C THR A 461 34.14 0.21 16.93
N GLY A 462 35.37 -0.05 17.39
CA GLY A 462 35.74 0.03 18.79
C GLY A 462 35.19 -1.12 19.63
N TRP A 463 35.08 -0.89 20.93
CA TRP A 463 34.54 -1.86 21.90
C TRP A 463 33.03 -1.95 21.81
N GLN A 464 32.51 -3.17 21.79
CA GLN A 464 31.09 -3.48 21.71
C GLN A 464 30.77 -4.61 22.70
N TRP A 465 29.64 -4.51 23.40
CA TRP A 465 29.10 -5.56 24.27
C TRP A 465 27.97 -6.25 23.50
N LEU A 466 28.22 -7.47 23.02
CA LEU A 466 27.35 -8.15 22.06
C LEU A 466 26.99 -9.54 22.55
N GLU A 467 25.82 -10.00 22.13
CA GLU A 467 25.39 -11.38 22.28
C GLU A 467 26.25 -12.31 21.43
N ILE A 468 26.66 -13.43 22.03
CA ILE A 468 27.43 -14.48 21.37
C ILE A 468 26.49 -15.30 20.50
N PRO A 469 26.76 -15.49 19.19
CA PRO A 469 25.96 -16.34 18.33
C PRO A 469 25.82 -17.77 18.87
N GLN A 470 24.59 -18.28 18.89
CA GLN A 470 24.30 -19.66 19.34
C GLN A 470 25.05 -20.72 18.51
N SER A 471 25.35 -20.40 17.25
CA SER A 471 26.18 -21.18 16.32
C SER A 471 27.61 -21.40 16.84
N TRP A 472 28.17 -20.49 17.65
CA TRP A 472 29.53 -20.64 18.18
C TRP A 472 29.61 -21.61 19.39
N MET A 473 28.49 -22.11 19.90
CA MET A 473 28.44 -22.94 21.10
C MET A 473 29.01 -24.36 20.90
N ASP A 474 29.23 -24.79 19.66
CA ASP A 474 29.95 -26.04 19.34
C ASP A 474 31.46 -25.93 19.67
N ASN A 475 31.96 -24.71 19.90
CA ASN A 475 33.33 -24.47 20.37
C ASN A 475 33.40 -24.50 21.90
N SER A 476 34.18 -25.43 22.47
CA SER A 476 34.28 -25.61 23.92
C SER A 476 34.76 -24.36 24.68
N ASP A 477 35.71 -23.59 24.14
CA ASP A 477 36.19 -22.36 24.80
C ASP A 477 35.07 -21.29 24.93
N VAL A 478 34.11 -21.29 23.99
CA VAL A 478 32.94 -20.41 23.98
C VAL A 478 31.87 -20.94 24.92
N ALA A 479 31.59 -22.24 24.88
CA ALA A 479 30.62 -22.88 25.78
C ALA A 479 31.01 -22.69 27.26
N ASP A 480 32.29 -22.93 27.59
CA ASP A 480 32.85 -22.69 28.93
C ASP A 480 32.69 -21.20 29.33
N TYR A 481 33.05 -20.27 28.43
CA TYR A 481 32.89 -18.83 28.69
C TYR A 481 31.43 -18.47 28.98
N VAL A 482 30.48 -18.96 28.20
CA VAL A 482 29.04 -18.67 28.36
C VAL A 482 28.48 -19.28 29.65
N GLN A 483 28.95 -20.47 30.04
CA GLN A 483 28.58 -21.08 31.32
C GLN A 483 29.08 -20.26 32.52
N GLU A 484 30.28 -19.68 32.44
CA GLU A 484 30.90 -18.90 33.52
C GLU A 484 30.46 -17.42 33.55
N ASN A 485 30.25 -16.79 32.39
CA ASN A 485 30.12 -15.33 32.24
C ASN A 485 28.78 -14.89 31.61
N GLY A 486 27.99 -15.83 31.07
CA GLY A 486 26.74 -15.57 30.36
C GLY A 486 26.90 -15.35 28.84
N GLN A 487 25.77 -15.24 28.14
CA GLN A 487 25.69 -15.22 26.67
C GLN A 487 26.17 -13.92 25.98
N TYR A 488 26.86 -13.02 26.69
CA TYR A 488 27.33 -11.74 26.16
C TYR A 488 28.83 -11.57 26.44
N ALA A 489 29.54 -10.97 25.49
CA ALA A 489 30.97 -10.70 25.60
C ALA A 489 31.35 -9.32 25.07
N TYR A 490 32.53 -8.85 25.49
CA TYR A 490 33.18 -7.70 24.86
C TYR A 490 33.92 -8.15 23.60
N PHE A 491 33.65 -7.46 22.49
CA PHE A 491 34.35 -7.58 21.24
C PHE A 491 35.01 -6.24 20.89
N TYR A 492 36.14 -6.27 20.19
CA TYR A 492 36.75 -5.06 19.64
C TYR A 492 36.83 -5.13 18.12
N PHE A 493 36.24 -4.14 17.45
CA PHE A 493 36.28 -3.99 16.00
C PHE A 493 37.26 -2.86 15.64
N ASN A 494 38.19 -3.13 14.72
CA ASN A 494 39.22 -2.17 14.36
C ASN A 494 38.64 -0.86 13.79
N LYS A 495 39.06 0.29 14.34
CA LYS A 495 38.56 1.63 13.96
C LYS A 495 38.69 1.97 12.47
N SER A 496 39.66 1.38 11.75
CA SER A 496 39.89 1.66 10.33
C SER A 496 39.24 0.62 9.42
N SER A 497 39.47 -0.68 9.68
CA SER A 497 38.97 -1.75 8.80
C SER A 497 37.56 -2.23 9.16
N GLY A 498 37.09 -2.00 10.38
CA GLY A 498 35.88 -2.61 10.95
C GLY A 498 36.07 -4.06 11.43
N LYS A 499 37.20 -4.71 11.17
CA LYS A 499 37.37 -6.14 11.47
C LYS A 499 37.51 -6.42 12.97
N LYS A 500 36.78 -7.42 13.46
CA LYS A 500 36.88 -8.02 14.80
C LYS A 500 38.32 -8.44 15.10
N LYS A 501 38.80 -8.11 16.29
CA LYS A 501 40.03 -8.67 16.86
C LYS A 501 39.72 -10.05 17.43
N ARG A 502 40.47 -11.04 16.95
CA ARG A 502 40.47 -12.44 17.40
C ARG A 502 41.92 -12.91 17.53
N SER A 503 42.17 -13.95 18.30
CA SER A 503 43.45 -14.63 18.36
C SER A 503 43.67 -15.49 17.10
N THR A 504 44.88 -16.03 16.92
CA THR A 504 45.18 -17.04 15.90
C THR A 504 44.90 -18.47 16.39
N GLY A 505 43.87 -18.65 17.23
CA GLY A 505 43.54 -19.90 17.92
C GLY A 505 43.96 -19.92 19.39
N GLY A 506 43.07 -20.44 20.25
CA GLY A 506 43.18 -20.46 21.71
C GLY A 506 43.11 -19.08 22.37
N LYS A 507 43.11 -19.03 23.70
CA LYS A 507 43.15 -17.81 24.51
C LYS A 507 44.55 -17.18 24.46
N LYS A 508 44.69 -15.96 23.91
CA LYS A 508 45.99 -15.28 23.70
C LYS A 508 45.98 -13.79 24.02
N GLU A 509 47.14 -13.30 24.43
CA GLU A 509 47.43 -11.88 24.65
C GLU A 509 47.47 -11.12 23.30
N VAL A 510 46.60 -10.11 23.13
CA VAL A 510 46.52 -9.25 21.94
C VAL A 510 46.52 -7.78 22.36
N LYS A 511 47.28 -6.95 21.64
CA LYS A 511 47.29 -5.50 21.86
C LYS A 511 46.20 -4.77 21.08
N VAL A 512 45.51 -3.86 21.77
CA VAL A 512 44.48 -2.96 21.25
C VAL A 512 44.78 -1.56 21.77
N ASP A 513 45.01 -0.61 20.87
CA ASP A 513 45.31 0.80 21.17
C ASP A 513 46.41 1.01 22.24
N GLY A 514 47.38 0.09 22.31
CA GLY A 514 48.53 0.11 23.23
C GLY A 514 48.40 -0.84 24.43
N VAL A 515 47.17 -1.11 24.87
CA VAL A 515 46.83 -1.93 26.03
C VAL A 515 46.74 -3.41 25.64
N THR A 516 47.11 -4.32 26.56
CA THR A 516 47.10 -5.78 26.31
C THR A 516 45.86 -6.42 26.94
N TYR A 517 45.13 -7.21 26.14
CA TYR A 517 43.92 -7.95 26.52
C TYR A 517 44.07 -9.44 26.19
N CYS A 518 43.20 -10.31 26.68
CA CYS A 518 43.08 -11.68 26.16
C CYS A 518 41.89 -11.80 25.21
N PHE A 519 42.11 -12.40 24.05
CA PHE A 519 41.05 -12.81 23.13
C PHE A 519 41.18 -14.30 22.79
N ASP A 520 40.07 -14.97 22.51
CA ASP A 520 40.06 -16.31 21.91
C ASP A 520 40.01 -16.27 20.37
N GLY A 521 39.85 -17.46 19.77
CA GLY A 521 39.70 -17.62 18.33
C GLY A 521 38.42 -17.02 17.76
N ASN A 522 37.39 -16.75 18.56
CA ASN A 522 36.13 -16.14 18.12
C ASN A 522 36.07 -14.62 18.37
N GLY A 523 37.07 -14.07 19.07
CA GLY A 523 37.18 -12.66 19.39
C GLY A 523 36.45 -12.25 20.67
N ILE A 524 36.05 -13.21 21.50
CA ILE A 524 35.57 -12.97 22.87
C ILE A 524 36.74 -12.46 23.70
N MET A 525 36.56 -11.33 24.39
CA MET A 525 37.54 -10.78 25.31
C MET A 525 37.35 -11.33 26.73
N TYR A 526 38.41 -11.93 27.28
CA TYR A 526 38.37 -12.60 28.59
C TYR A 526 38.81 -11.68 29.71
N LEU A 527 38.14 -11.82 30.86
CA LEU A 527 38.35 -11.06 32.08
C LEU A 527 38.79 -11.99 33.22
N GLY A 528 39.37 -11.42 34.28
CA GLY A 528 39.79 -12.16 35.46
C GLY A 528 41.04 -13.02 35.21
N TRP A 529 41.14 -14.15 35.91
CA TRP A 529 42.23 -15.11 35.72
C TRP A 529 42.02 -15.92 34.44
N VAL A 530 42.98 -15.86 33.51
CA VAL A 530 42.92 -16.60 32.24
C VAL A 530 44.19 -17.41 32.06
N LYS A 531 44.02 -18.72 31.92
CA LYS A 531 45.08 -19.66 31.55
C LYS A 531 45.40 -19.52 30.06
N ILE A 532 46.57 -19.01 29.74
CA ILE A 532 47.03 -18.81 28.35
C ILE A 532 48.12 -19.79 27.93
N SER A 533 48.60 -20.62 28.85
CA SER A 533 49.58 -21.68 28.61
C SER A 533 49.59 -22.68 29.77
N SER A 534 50.01 -23.92 29.53
CA SER A 534 50.21 -24.94 30.57
C SER A 534 51.69 -24.99 30.98
N THR A 535 51.98 -24.84 32.27
CA THR A 535 53.34 -24.78 32.83
C THR A 535 53.38 -25.39 34.23
N THR A 536 54.57 -25.63 34.79
CA THR A 536 54.74 -26.03 36.21
C THR A 536 55.62 -25.03 36.96
N PRO A 537 55.18 -24.48 38.13
CA PRO A 537 53.81 -24.49 38.63
C PRO A 537 52.79 -23.87 37.69
N GLU A 538 51.53 -24.26 37.88
CA GLU A 538 50.43 -23.98 36.96
C GLU A 538 50.11 -22.49 36.85
N ILE A 539 50.19 -21.75 37.97
CA ILE A 539 49.95 -20.30 38.03
C ILE A 539 50.82 -19.49 37.03
N LYS A 540 52.04 -19.94 36.69
CA LYS A 540 52.93 -19.26 35.73
C LYS A 540 52.30 -19.16 34.33
N GLY A 541 51.35 -20.04 34.04
CA GLY A 541 50.59 -20.11 32.79
C GLY A 541 49.45 -19.10 32.68
N TYR A 542 49.09 -18.43 33.78
CA TYR A 542 47.96 -17.51 33.86
C TYR A 542 48.39 -16.05 33.69
N ARG A 543 47.43 -15.23 33.26
CA ARG A 543 47.43 -13.78 33.42
C ARG A 543 46.16 -13.37 34.14
N TYR A 544 46.19 -12.19 34.75
CA TYR A 544 44.98 -11.53 35.24
C TYR A 544 44.63 -10.35 34.34
N PHE A 545 43.40 -10.30 33.85
CA PHE A 545 42.86 -9.22 33.01
C PHE A 545 41.83 -8.45 33.84
N CYS A 546 42.16 -7.21 34.18
CA CYS A 546 41.55 -6.48 35.29
C CYS A 546 40.03 -6.38 35.19
N GLN A 547 39.35 -6.88 36.24
CA GLN A 547 37.93 -6.65 36.50
C GLN A 547 37.82 -5.54 37.55
N PRO A 548 37.60 -4.27 37.16
CA PRO A 548 37.54 -3.20 38.14
C PRO A 548 36.29 -3.28 39.02
N GLU A 549 36.45 -3.85 40.21
CA GLU A 549 35.43 -3.98 41.27
C GLU A 549 35.65 -3.00 42.44
N SER A 550 36.90 -2.63 42.74
CA SER A 550 37.25 -1.77 43.87
C SER A 550 37.85 -0.42 43.45
N GLU A 551 37.95 0.53 44.40
CA GLU A 551 38.65 1.82 44.21
C GLU A 551 40.11 1.66 43.75
N GLN A 552 40.80 0.58 44.15
CA GLN A 552 42.18 0.30 43.74
C GLN A 552 42.27 -0.20 42.30
N ASP A 553 41.22 -0.85 41.78
CA ASP A 553 41.19 -1.37 40.42
C ASP A 553 40.77 -0.31 39.39
N LYS A 554 40.16 0.81 39.83
CA LYS A 554 39.68 1.91 38.96
C LYS A 554 40.78 2.58 38.12
N THR A 555 42.06 2.35 38.41
CA THR A 555 43.17 2.83 37.58
C THR A 555 43.40 1.99 36.32
N PHE A 556 42.87 0.76 36.28
CA PHE A 556 43.00 -0.14 35.14
C PHE A 556 41.79 -0.04 34.22
N ILE A 557 42.03 -0.18 32.92
CA ILE A 557 40.96 -0.33 31.94
C ILE A 557 40.39 -1.76 32.09
N ARG A 558 39.06 -1.92 32.00
CA ARG A 558 38.45 -3.26 32.07
C ARG A 558 39.04 -4.19 31.00
N GLY A 559 39.58 -5.33 31.42
CA GLY A 559 40.25 -6.31 30.57
C GLY A 559 41.73 -6.02 30.29
N GLU A 560 42.30 -4.94 30.80
CA GLU A 560 43.74 -4.68 30.76
C GLU A 560 44.51 -5.74 31.55
N ARG A 561 45.56 -6.29 30.96
CA ARG A 561 46.47 -7.22 31.64
C ARG A 561 47.17 -6.52 32.81
N ALA A 562 47.06 -7.08 34.01
CA ALA A 562 47.84 -6.67 35.16
C ALA A 562 49.34 -6.84 34.87
N GLU A 563 50.11 -5.76 34.89
CA GLU A 563 51.57 -5.79 34.67
C GLU A 563 52.30 -4.87 35.65
N GLY A 564 53.43 -5.35 36.20
CA GLY A 564 54.27 -4.60 37.14
C GLY A 564 53.59 -4.19 38.45
N THR A 565 52.51 -4.85 38.85
CA THR A 565 51.56 -4.36 39.86
C THR A 565 51.19 -5.41 40.92
N TRP A 566 50.73 -4.92 42.07
CA TRP A 566 50.13 -5.71 43.15
C TRP A 566 48.61 -5.67 43.05
N LEU A 567 47.95 -6.82 43.17
CA LEU A 567 46.49 -6.93 43.28
C LEU A 567 46.11 -7.81 44.46
N LYS A 568 45.00 -7.49 45.13
CA LYS A 568 44.39 -8.33 46.17
C LYS A 568 43.10 -8.93 45.64
N ILE A 569 43.18 -10.16 45.15
CA ILE A 569 42.14 -10.82 44.34
C ILE A 569 41.99 -12.27 44.76
N ASP A 570 40.85 -12.89 44.46
CA ASP A 570 40.68 -14.33 44.62
C ASP A 570 41.60 -15.04 43.62
N GLY A 571 42.15 -16.20 43.99
CA GLY A 571 43.00 -16.98 43.09
C GLY A 571 42.21 -17.68 41.97
N PRO A 572 42.87 -18.27 40.96
CA PRO A 572 42.18 -19.08 39.95
C PRO A 572 41.34 -20.18 40.60
N ALA A 573 40.10 -20.34 40.11
CA ALA A 573 39.13 -21.26 40.70
C ALA A 573 39.55 -22.74 40.58
N ASP A 574 40.34 -23.06 39.56
CA ASP A 574 40.85 -24.40 39.24
C ASP A 574 42.13 -24.78 40.02
N LEU A 575 42.76 -23.85 40.73
CA LEU A 575 44.02 -24.08 41.47
C LEU A 575 43.84 -24.29 42.98
N ASN A 576 42.65 -24.69 43.45
CA ASN A 576 42.31 -24.84 44.87
C ASN A 576 42.70 -23.60 45.71
N SER A 577 42.39 -22.40 45.21
CA SER A 577 42.63 -21.16 45.95
C SER A 577 41.84 -21.13 47.26
N SER A 578 42.31 -20.36 48.24
CA SER A 578 41.80 -20.35 49.63
C SER A 578 40.35 -19.87 49.82
N GLY A 579 39.64 -19.53 48.74
CA GLY A 579 38.32 -18.90 48.78
C GLY A 579 38.32 -17.48 49.37
N GLN A 580 39.49 -16.84 49.45
CA GLN A 580 39.67 -15.49 49.98
C GLN A 580 40.63 -14.67 49.10
N LYS A 581 40.39 -13.35 49.02
CA LYS A 581 41.25 -12.42 48.28
C LYS A 581 42.65 -12.35 48.90
N GLU A 582 43.64 -12.85 48.18
CA GLU A 582 45.05 -12.86 48.58
C GLU A 582 45.90 -11.91 47.72
N TRP A 583 47.12 -11.61 48.17
CA TRP A 583 48.03 -10.70 47.49
C TRP A 583 48.86 -11.40 46.41
N TYR A 584 48.69 -10.99 45.17
CA TYR A 584 49.46 -11.41 44.00
C TYR A 584 50.29 -10.24 43.47
N TYR A 585 51.49 -10.53 42.94
CA TYR A 585 52.28 -9.56 42.18
C TYR A 585 52.53 -10.07 40.77
N PHE A 586 52.20 -9.24 39.79
CA PHE A 586 52.41 -9.51 38.37
C PHE A 586 53.65 -8.76 37.88
N ASP A 587 54.55 -9.46 37.19
CA ASP A 587 55.74 -8.84 36.61
C ASP A 587 55.42 -8.00 35.35
N GLN A 588 56.44 -7.41 34.73
CA GLN A 588 56.30 -6.56 33.53
C GLN A 588 55.85 -7.34 32.27
N SER A 589 55.81 -8.68 32.33
CA SER A 589 55.21 -9.56 31.31
C SER A 589 53.81 -10.05 31.70
N GLY A 590 53.28 -9.55 32.81
CA GLY A 590 52.02 -9.95 33.43
C GLY A 590 52.07 -11.32 34.12
N LYS A 591 53.25 -11.94 34.28
CA LYS A 591 53.35 -13.24 34.96
C LYS A 591 53.24 -13.05 36.47
N PRO A 592 52.39 -13.83 37.17
CA PRO A 592 52.38 -13.85 38.62
C PRO A 592 53.72 -14.38 39.14
N LYS A 593 54.29 -13.72 40.15
CA LYS A 593 55.45 -14.21 40.90
C LYS A 593 55.03 -15.36 41.81
N CYS A 594 55.77 -16.47 41.76
CA CYS A 594 55.50 -17.67 42.53
C CYS A 594 56.77 -18.49 42.79
N GLY A 595 56.66 -19.46 43.69
CA GLY A 595 57.64 -20.50 43.95
C GLY A 595 57.89 -21.43 42.76
N ASN A 596 58.76 -22.42 42.98
CA ASN A 596 58.72 -23.66 42.20
C ASN A 596 57.74 -24.63 42.87
N GLU A 597 57.49 -25.78 42.23
CA GLU A 597 56.60 -26.80 42.76
C GLU A 597 57.00 -27.21 44.18
N ASN A 598 56.01 -27.28 45.08
CA ASN A 598 56.17 -27.60 46.51
C ASN A 598 57.25 -26.75 47.23
N SER A 599 57.36 -25.47 46.89
CA SER A 599 58.38 -24.58 47.46
C SER A 599 57.96 -23.11 47.50
N TYR A 600 58.66 -22.34 48.33
CA TYR A 600 58.58 -20.88 48.34
C TYR A 600 59.71 -20.23 47.54
N ALA A 601 59.46 -19.06 46.93
CA ALA A 601 60.47 -18.21 46.33
C ALA A 601 60.57 -16.85 47.05
N VAL A 602 61.80 -16.38 47.27
CA VAL A 602 62.10 -15.04 47.81
C VAL A 602 62.40 -14.10 46.64
N GLU A 603 61.51 -13.15 46.40
CA GLU A 603 61.55 -12.25 45.24
C GLU A 603 61.76 -10.79 45.68
N LYS A 604 62.59 -10.06 44.92
CA LYS A 604 62.80 -8.62 45.15
C LYS A 604 61.82 -7.83 44.28
N ILE A 605 60.96 -7.04 44.91
CA ILE A 605 60.00 -6.17 44.24
C ILE A 605 60.24 -4.75 44.73
N GLN A 606 60.64 -3.87 43.81
CA GLN A 606 61.10 -2.51 44.11
C GLN A 606 62.20 -2.53 45.20
N ASP A 607 61.97 -1.87 46.34
CA ASP A 607 62.92 -1.73 47.44
C ASP A 607 62.68 -2.74 48.59
N SER A 608 62.01 -3.86 48.33
CA SER A 608 61.67 -4.82 49.38
C SER A 608 61.67 -6.27 48.86
N TYR A 609 61.76 -7.21 49.79
CA TYR A 609 61.69 -8.64 49.52
C TYR A 609 60.35 -9.20 50.00
N TYR A 610 59.90 -10.26 49.33
CA TYR A 610 58.62 -10.92 49.54
C TYR A 610 58.79 -12.43 49.34
N VAL A 611 57.98 -13.23 50.02
CA VAL A 611 57.96 -14.69 49.85
C VAL A 611 56.67 -15.10 49.15
N PHE A 612 56.77 -15.91 48.09
CA PHE A 612 55.63 -16.42 47.33
C PHE A 612 55.60 -17.94 47.34
N ASP A 613 54.41 -18.54 47.43
CA ASP A 613 54.20 -19.99 47.23
C ASP A 613 54.07 -20.38 45.75
N MET A 614 53.88 -21.67 45.44
CA MET A 614 53.75 -22.13 44.05
C MET A 614 52.44 -21.70 43.37
N TYR A 615 51.44 -21.23 44.14
CA TYR A 615 50.18 -20.69 43.66
C TYR A 615 50.23 -19.18 43.42
N GLY A 616 51.37 -18.53 43.74
CA GLY A 616 51.62 -17.11 43.51
C GLY A 616 51.12 -16.18 44.61
N VAL A 617 50.69 -16.72 45.75
CA VAL A 617 50.26 -15.92 46.91
C VAL A 617 51.47 -15.40 47.66
N ALA A 618 51.50 -14.09 47.96
CA ALA A 618 52.51 -13.47 48.80
C ALA A 618 52.25 -13.81 50.28
N GLN A 619 53.10 -14.66 50.84
CA GLN A 619 52.96 -15.26 52.16
C GLN A 619 53.26 -14.28 53.30
N TYR A 620 52.80 -14.63 54.51
CA TYR A 620 52.99 -13.84 55.74
C TYR A 620 53.42 -14.70 56.93
N GLY A 621 53.90 -14.06 57.99
CA GLY A 621 54.44 -14.76 59.16
C GLY A 621 55.89 -15.16 58.99
N LEU A 622 56.35 -16.11 59.82
CA LEU A 622 57.70 -16.64 59.82
C LEU A 622 57.77 -17.89 58.94
N ILE A 623 58.51 -17.81 57.83
CA ILE A 623 58.47 -18.79 56.74
C ILE A 623 59.87 -19.36 56.53
N GLU A 624 59.99 -20.69 56.43
CA GLU A 624 61.25 -21.34 56.03
C GLU A 624 61.32 -21.45 54.50
N VAL A 625 62.44 -21.02 53.92
CA VAL A 625 62.74 -21.12 52.50
C VAL A 625 64.14 -21.68 52.33
N ASN A 626 64.24 -22.93 51.85
CA ASN A 626 65.51 -23.65 51.63
C ASN A 626 66.44 -23.67 52.85
N GLY A 627 65.89 -23.83 54.06
CA GLY A 627 66.65 -23.88 55.31
C GLY A 627 66.86 -22.52 56.00
N ASP A 628 66.56 -21.40 55.32
CA ASP A 628 66.64 -20.05 55.86
C ASP A 628 65.26 -19.52 56.28
N PHE A 629 65.19 -18.66 57.30
CA PHE A 629 63.91 -18.10 57.77
C PHE A 629 63.73 -16.63 57.38
N TYR A 630 62.52 -16.28 57.00
CA TYR A 630 62.11 -14.93 56.61
C TYR A 630 60.83 -14.56 57.38
N TYR A 631 60.74 -13.33 57.89
CA TYR A 631 59.49 -12.85 58.51
C TYR A 631 58.79 -11.82 57.62
N CYS A 632 57.68 -12.23 56.99
CA CYS A 632 56.81 -11.36 56.23
C CYS A 632 55.72 -10.77 57.13
N LYS A 633 55.42 -9.48 56.98
CA LYS A 633 54.36 -8.81 57.77
C LYS A 633 53.01 -9.51 57.58
N GLY A 634 52.22 -9.55 58.66
CA GLY A 634 50.96 -10.31 58.81
C GLY A 634 49.85 -10.04 57.78
N PRO A 635 48.67 -10.64 57.94
CA PRO A 635 47.64 -10.72 56.89
C PRO A 635 47.15 -9.33 56.41
N ASP A 636 46.99 -8.38 57.32
CA ASP A 636 46.62 -6.98 57.07
C ASP A 636 47.82 -6.07 56.71
N GLY A 637 49.04 -6.62 56.78
CA GLY A 637 50.27 -5.95 56.41
C GLY A 637 50.54 -6.02 54.91
N ASN A 638 51.46 -5.19 54.43
CA ASN A 638 51.87 -5.14 53.02
C ASN A 638 52.77 -6.31 52.57
N ARG A 639 52.69 -7.48 53.22
CA ARG A 639 53.43 -8.74 52.98
C ARG A 639 54.97 -8.64 52.82
N LYS A 640 55.58 -7.47 53.05
CA LYS A 640 57.03 -7.26 52.98
C LYS A 640 57.78 -8.08 54.02
N CYS A 641 58.89 -8.70 53.62
CA CYS A 641 59.91 -9.20 54.53
C CYS A 641 60.41 -8.05 55.44
N VAL A 642 60.50 -8.32 56.73
CA VAL A 642 61.08 -7.41 57.72
C VAL A 642 62.60 -7.50 57.67
N THR A 643 63.26 -6.35 57.76
CA THR A 643 64.71 -6.23 57.88
C THR A 643 65.08 -5.63 59.24
N GLY A 644 66.24 -5.99 59.79
CA GLY A 644 66.69 -5.52 61.10
C GLY A 644 66.08 -6.30 62.26
N ARG A 645 66.13 -5.70 63.46
CA ARG A 645 65.67 -6.32 64.71
C ARG A 645 64.16 -6.16 64.91
N ILE A 646 63.47 -7.25 65.21
CA ILE A 646 62.03 -7.28 65.54
C ILE A 646 61.76 -8.23 66.71
N THR A 647 60.62 -8.08 67.38
CA THR A 647 60.12 -9.01 68.40
C THR A 647 58.78 -9.58 67.93
N LEU A 648 58.66 -10.90 67.85
CA LEU A 648 57.49 -11.59 67.31
C LEU A 648 57.13 -12.82 68.15
N ASN A 649 55.95 -13.40 67.91
CA ASN A 649 55.60 -14.72 68.42
C ASN A 649 55.99 -15.76 67.36
N ASP A 650 56.86 -16.68 67.72
CA ASP A 650 57.45 -17.73 66.89
C ASP A 650 56.89 -19.13 67.20
N GLY A 651 55.84 -19.23 68.02
CA GLY A 651 55.19 -20.49 68.39
C GLY A 651 55.94 -21.31 69.45
N ILE A 652 57.26 -21.15 69.53
CA ILE A 652 58.13 -21.90 70.45
C ILE A 652 58.11 -21.28 71.85
N GLY A 653 57.07 -21.61 72.60
CA GLY A 653 56.86 -21.24 74.00
C GLY A 653 55.88 -20.08 74.21
N ALA A 654 55.61 -19.75 75.47
CA ALA A 654 54.61 -18.74 75.84
C ALA A 654 55.09 -17.28 75.72
N ALA A 655 56.35 -17.04 75.34
CA ALA A 655 56.98 -15.73 75.34
C ALA A 655 57.41 -15.31 73.92
N ARG A 656 57.29 -14.01 73.61
CA ARG A 656 57.79 -13.46 72.35
C ARG A 656 59.32 -13.50 72.28
N SER A 657 59.84 -13.95 71.14
CA SER A 657 61.27 -14.03 70.85
C SER A 657 61.74 -12.82 70.06
N GLN A 658 63.00 -12.41 70.27
CA GLN A 658 63.64 -11.39 69.43
C GLN A 658 64.28 -12.05 68.21
N TYR A 659 64.16 -11.38 67.06
CA TYR A 659 64.75 -11.79 65.80
C TYR A 659 65.60 -10.68 65.20
N TYR A 660 66.58 -11.05 64.36
CA TYR A 660 67.33 -10.14 63.50
C TYR A 660 67.38 -10.68 62.06
N PHE A 661 66.85 -9.90 61.13
CA PHE A 661 66.85 -10.17 59.70
C PHE A 661 67.84 -9.24 58.96
N ASP A 662 68.48 -9.73 57.90
CA ASP A 662 69.39 -8.95 57.07
C ASP A 662 68.65 -7.97 56.13
N LEU A 663 69.38 -7.33 55.20
CA LEU A 663 68.80 -6.38 54.22
C LEU A 663 67.94 -7.07 53.14
N LYS A 664 67.96 -8.39 53.04
CA LYS A 664 67.09 -9.22 52.19
C LYS A 664 65.92 -9.84 52.96
N GLY A 665 65.85 -9.59 54.27
CA GLY A 665 64.87 -10.19 55.16
C GLY A 665 65.19 -11.61 55.60
N LYS A 666 66.40 -12.11 55.33
CA LYS A 666 66.88 -13.44 55.75
C LYS A 666 67.34 -13.39 57.21
N GLY A 667 66.93 -14.37 58.01
CA GLY A 667 67.33 -14.50 59.41
C GLY A 667 68.84 -14.73 59.55
N ILE A 668 69.51 -13.92 60.35
CA ILE A 668 70.96 -14.00 60.54
C ILE A 668 71.32 -15.21 61.42
N THR A 669 72.30 -16.01 60.97
CA THR A 669 73.06 -16.94 61.81
C THR A 669 74.43 -16.33 62.08
N GLY A 670 74.77 -16.12 63.35
CA GLY A 670 76.05 -15.54 63.79
C GLY A 670 75.88 -14.40 64.81
N ILE A 671 76.95 -13.62 64.99
CA ILE A 671 76.97 -12.52 65.96
C ILE A 671 76.47 -11.24 65.31
N LYS A 672 75.40 -10.65 65.88
CA LYS A 672 74.90 -9.33 65.48
C LYS A 672 74.66 -8.45 66.69
N ASP A 673 75.18 -7.23 66.64
CA ASP A 673 75.07 -6.19 67.69
C ASP A 673 75.47 -6.66 69.10
N GLY A 674 76.40 -7.62 69.18
CA GLY A 674 76.90 -8.20 70.43
C GLY A 674 76.05 -9.34 71.01
N ALA A 675 75.08 -9.85 70.24
CA ALA A 675 74.23 -10.98 70.59
C ALA A 675 74.35 -12.12 69.56
N PHE A 676 74.03 -13.35 69.97
CA PHE A 676 74.00 -14.52 69.07
C PHE A 676 72.59 -14.72 68.50
N TYR A 677 72.49 -14.72 67.17
CA TYR A 677 71.27 -15.10 66.47
C TYR A 677 71.51 -16.38 65.67
N TYR A 678 70.54 -17.30 65.64
CA TYR A 678 70.56 -18.51 64.82
C TYR A 678 69.31 -18.59 63.95
N LYS A 679 69.48 -18.68 62.62
CA LYS A 679 68.41 -18.52 61.62
C LYS A 679 67.50 -17.32 61.91
N GLY A 680 68.09 -16.24 62.41
CA GLY A 680 67.43 -15.01 62.82
C GLY A 680 66.95 -14.96 64.27
N ARG A 681 66.79 -16.08 64.99
CA ARG A 681 66.25 -16.13 66.38
C ARG A 681 67.34 -15.83 67.42
N LEU A 682 67.08 -14.92 68.36
CA LEU A 682 68.00 -14.59 69.45
C LEU A 682 68.18 -15.79 70.39
N GLN A 683 69.43 -16.24 70.52
CA GLN A 683 69.82 -17.23 71.51
C GLN A 683 70.21 -16.50 72.81
N LYS A 684 69.80 -17.04 73.95
CA LYS A 684 70.01 -16.47 75.29
C LYS A 684 70.14 -17.60 76.30
N ALA A 685 70.87 -17.36 77.38
CA ALA A 685 70.95 -18.34 78.46
C ALA A 685 69.59 -18.49 79.18
N ASP A 686 69.35 -19.65 79.81
CA ASP A 686 68.26 -19.74 80.79
C ASP A 686 68.43 -18.70 81.91
N SER A 687 67.29 -18.18 82.39
CA SER A 687 67.27 -17.15 83.43
C SER A 687 67.89 -17.60 84.76
N SER A 688 67.82 -18.89 85.09
CA SER A 688 68.41 -19.53 86.27
C SER A 688 69.91 -19.78 86.09
N ALA A 689 70.34 -20.26 84.93
CA ALA A 689 71.74 -20.47 84.58
C ALA A 689 72.57 -19.17 84.55
N ARG A 690 71.91 -18.04 84.25
CA ARG A 690 72.49 -16.68 84.03
C ARG A 690 73.39 -16.55 82.81
N TYR A 691 74.27 -17.53 82.58
CA TYR A 691 75.15 -17.62 81.43
C TYR A 691 75.24 -19.06 80.92
N GLU A 692 75.28 -19.22 79.61
CA GLU A 692 75.41 -20.52 78.94
C GLU A 692 76.39 -20.38 77.74
N VAL A 693 77.08 -21.47 77.41
CA VAL A 693 77.99 -21.51 76.26
C VAL A 693 77.24 -21.97 75.02
N PHE A 694 77.28 -21.19 73.96
CA PHE A 694 76.76 -21.58 72.65
C PHE A 694 77.93 -21.75 71.67
N ASP A 695 77.93 -22.82 70.89
CA ASP A 695 78.89 -22.99 69.79
C ASP A 695 78.38 -22.31 68.52
N ILE A 696 78.83 -21.08 68.28
CA ILE A 696 78.30 -20.24 67.22
C ILE A 696 78.89 -20.67 65.86
N PRO A 697 78.08 -21.04 64.85
CA PRO A 697 78.57 -21.44 63.54
C PRO A 697 79.51 -20.39 62.93
N GLY A 698 80.73 -20.81 62.57
CA GLY A 698 81.79 -19.95 62.01
C GLY A 698 82.57 -19.09 63.01
N GLU A 699 82.11 -18.98 64.27
CA GLU A 699 82.72 -18.15 65.32
C GLU A 699 83.31 -18.98 66.46
N GLY A 700 82.76 -20.17 66.70
CA GLY A 700 83.09 -21.07 67.82
C GLY A 700 82.44 -20.67 69.15
N LYS A 701 82.67 -21.48 70.19
CA LYS A 701 82.12 -21.29 71.55
C LYS A 701 82.21 -19.84 72.07
N ARG A 702 81.09 -19.31 72.55
CA ARG A 702 80.94 -18.01 73.24
C ARG A 702 80.03 -18.14 74.45
N LEU A 703 80.34 -17.43 75.53
CA LEU A 703 79.46 -17.35 76.70
C LEU A 703 78.41 -16.25 76.49
N VAL A 704 77.13 -16.61 76.55
CA VAL A 704 75.98 -15.73 76.33
C VAL A 704 75.21 -15.60 77.64
N ASN A 705 74.68 -14.43 77.96
CA ASN A 705 73.87 -14.21 79.17
C ASN A 705 72.36 -14.39 78.93
N SER A 706 71.55 -14.35 80.00
CA SER A 706 70.08 -14.49 79.92
C SER A 706 69.35 -13.35 79.19
N SER A 707 70.06 -12.27 78.80
CA SER A 707 69.57 -11.22 77.88
C SER A 707 70.02 -11.42 76.41
N GLY A 708 70.70 -12.52 76.11
CA GLY A 708 71.22 -12.85 74.77
C GLY A 708 72.52 -12.14 74.39
N LYS A 709 73.17 -11.43 75.32
CA LYS A 709 74.43 -10.72 75.07
C LYS A 709 75.63 -11.63 75.26
N ILE A 710 76.59 -11.55 74.34
CA ILE A 710 77.88 -12.25 74.41
C ILE A 710 78.81 -11.52 75.37
N MET A 711 79.35 -12.27 76.33
CA MET A 711 80.26 -11.76 77.34
C MET A 711 81.69 -11.65 76.79
N LYS A 712 82.34 -10.49 76.95
CA LYS A 712 83.67 -10.18 76.41
C LYS A 712 84.45 -9.27 77.35
N ASN A 713 85.79 -9.38 77.36
CA ASN A 713 86.70 -8.59 78.19
C ASN A 713 86.29 -8.54 79.68
N THR A 714 85.90 -9.67 80.26
CA THR A 714 85.31 -9.70 81.60
C THR A 714 85.54 -11.03 82.31
N LYS A 715 85.24 -11.07 83.62
CA LYS A 715 85.17 -12.28 84.45
C LYS A 715 83.78 -12.33 85.07
N VAL A 716 83.11 -13.47 84.98
CA VAL A 716 81.76 -13.65 85.53
C VAL A 716 81.64 -14.98 86.26
N THR A 717 80.67 -15.05 87.18
CA THR A 717 80.22 -16.28 87.82
C THR A 717 78.79 -16.56 87.37
N ASP A 718 78.49 -17.82 87.04
CA ASP A 718 77.14 -18.23 86.62
C ASP A 718 76.20 -18.61 87.77
N GLY A 719 75.04 -19.19 87.45
CA GLY A 719 74.06 -19.65 88.43
C GLY A 719 74.51 -20.86 89.25
N ASN A 720 75.55 -21.57 88.83
CA ASN A 720 76.11 -22.77 89.44
C ASN A 720 77.45 -22.49 90.16
N ASP A 721 77.74 -21.22 90.48
CA ASP A 721 78.97 -20.71 91.09
C ASP A 721 80.28 -20.97 90.30
N GLN A 722 80.20 -21.34 89.01
CA GLN A 722 81.37 -21.58 88.18
C GLN A 722 81.92 -20.27 87.60
N LYS A 723 83.26 -20.17 87.49
CA LYS A 723 83.96 -18.92 87.12
C LYS A 723 84.46 -18.97 85.68
N TRP A 724 84.09 -17.94 84.91
CA TRP A 724 84.44 -17.79 83.51
C TRP A 724 85.38 -16.61 83.29
N VAL A 725 86.34 -16.73 82.36
CA VAL A 725 87.23 -15.65 81.93
C VAL A 725 87.10 -15.44 80.42
N LEU A 726 86.72 -14.24 80.00
CA LEU A 726 86.35 -13.92 78.61
C LEU A 726 87.29 -12.86 78.02
N GLY A 727 87.89 -13.18 76.88
CA GLY A 727 88.81 -12.31 76.15
C GLY A 727 88.14 -11.36 75.16
N SER A 728 88.96 -10.74 74.31
CA SER A 728 88.53 -9.89 73.20
C SER A 728 87.71 -10.68 72.19
N GLY A 729 86.59 -10.11 71.71
CA GLY A 729 85.65 -10.80 70.83
C GLY A 729 84.80 -11.87 71.51
N GLY A 730 84.90 -12.02 72.84
CA GLY A 730 84.09 -12.95 73.63
C GLY A 730 84.58 -14.40 73.66
N ARG A 731 85.79 -14.66 73.16
CA ARG A 731 86.44 -15.97 73.27
C ARG A 731 86.60 -16.37 74.74
N ILE A 732 86.24 -17.61 75.08
CA ILE A 732 86.39 -18.16 76.41
C ILE A 732 87.87 -18.53 76.63
N LEU A 733 88.49 -17.93 77.64
CA LEU A 733 89.89 -18.17 78.03
C LEU A 733 90.00 -19.15 79.21
N SER A 734 88.94 -19.26 80.01
CA SER A 734 88.77 -20.24 81.08
C SER A 734 87.29 -20.59 81.16
N TYR A 735 87.01 -21.89 81.06
CA TYR A 735 85.67 -22.47 81.08
C TYR A 735 85.22 -22.73 82.53
N GLY A 736 83.94 -22.50 82.81
CA GLY A 736 83.29 -22.93 84.07
C GLY A 736 82.80 -24.37 83.98
N SER A 737 82.20 -24.74 82.84
CA SER A 737 81.82 -26.10 82.43
C SER A 737 82.22 -26.38 80.97
N ASP A 738 82.21 -27.67 80.61
CA ASP A 738 82.36 -28.12 79.22
C ASP A 738 81.03 -28.18 78.44
N GLU A 739 79.90 -27.97 79.13
CA GLU A 739 78.55 -28.03 78.58
C GLU A 739 78.32 -26.93 77.52
N VAL A 740 77.52 -27.27 76.51
CA VAL A 740 77.13 -26.36 75.43
C VAL A 740 75.61 -26.41 75.34
N ALA A 741 74.97 -25.24 75.42
CA ALA A 741 73.53 -25.11 75.34
C ALA A 741 73.00 -25.47 73.94
N GLU A 742 71.81 -26.04 73.91
CA GLU A 742 71.10 -26.36 72.68
C GLU A 742 70.74 -25.09 71.91
N ILE A 743 71.03 -25.08 70.61
CA ILE A 743 70.68 -23.97 69.73
C ILE A 743 69.22 -24.13 69.32
N LEU A 744 68.36 -23.24 69.80
CA LEU A 744 66.94 -23.26 69.49
C LEU A 744 66.70 -22.72 68.08
N ALA A 745 66.33 -23.61 67.16
CA ALA A 745 65.85 -23.24 65.83
C ALA A 745 64.55 -22.40 65.92
N PRO A 746 64.22 -21.62 64.88
CA PRO A 746 62.86 -21.17 64.63
C PRO A 746 61.98 -22.33 64.11
N GLU A 747 60.68 -22.26 64.37
CA GLU A 747 59.64 -23.03 63.69
C GLU A 747 58.93 -22.09 62.70
N SER A 748 58.47 -22.61 61.57
CA SER A 748 57.69 -21.80 60.63
C SER A 748 56.25 -21.69 61.10
N THR A 749 55.67 -20.49 61.02
CA THR A 749 54.24 -20.26 61.28
C THR A 749 53.36 -20.65 60.09
N VAL A 750 53.98 -20.97 58.96
CA VAL A 750 53.36 -21.51 57.75
C VAL A 750 54.26 -22.62 57.22
N SER A 751 53.72 -23.81 57.00
CA SER A 751 54.38 -24.91 56.30
C SER A 751 53.81 -25.04 54.89
N TYR A 752 54.62 -25.56 53.97
CA TYR A 752 54.14 -26.04 52.68
C TYR A 752 53.43 -27.39 52.85
#